data_AF-W7XFK3-F1
#
_entry.id   AF-W7XFK3-F1
#
_cell.length_a   1.000
_cell.length_b   1.000
_cell.length_c   1.000
_cell.angle_alpha   90.00
_cell.angle_beta   90.00
_cell.angle_gamma   90.00
#
_symmetry.space_group_name_H-M   'P 1'
#
loop_
_entity.id
_entity.type
_entity.pdbx_description
1 polymer ?
#
loop_
_entity_poly.entity_id
_entity_poly.type
_entity_poly.pdbx_seq_one_letter_code
_entity_poly.pdbx_strand_id
1 'polypeptide(L)'
;SFNSLIRITNSQLKINQNSVFNSISCLYNCQGSSILSQQSTLIVQDCRFIDSQSSNGGQFSVVGLNSINNIIENTYFINNEVNKDGGAFYLQTSQQDVFQLNFINSKFTLNKASQGYGGAIYIISQAQNTQQQNILLTNTLIYQNSALVAGGIFNQGINPILDKNSQIHNNIADYYGTDKFSYPQELYLINQNFKEITLIGKPGQVSFIEFTSDSIKIFNSNTQSYEQNYSYPIQVNFRECNKGEIISSYNNNFQECQTCDEGKYSLDFSGCYSCPSGGECTRGVILLKQGFWREEQYSSDIIECTNRLENCIGNSYGNAVCIEGNIGPLCEECDVYGTYWKTSYTKKNKFECIKCKEQTYNLWKLFLSILWIFFAVYLTVRRDKKNQRLRLIVNAFYKKNVYTFMDRQKTLLYEQKSKIYMKIFVNYIQIASAAVSFNLNIGAYVIDAISYLGVPISTSIDYLECLIKDLNSDIPLIYLKLIVSILCPLAILLVYLVYEVIIQKCYYKSTRLFSYSVYTASIFLFLYVQPDLVSQMIGLLSCRKIMNTDYILINMNYQCYTDTYKFYSIALVLPFLILCTIVLPAFLFIQIYISQRRHGLNDVKINLKYGFLFQEYKDSVYFWEIIKIIQKIVIIILLNFYSQVVMVKGILIYLVILFYGVLSNKYKPYQQDQLNKIDNYSTQICAFTILLCVFINNNQYNYLKIGCFIIIVLINSFFIIYIALRILKDKYNQVINLLFKVFEKYPSIQKYFKQRKIKINPALKQKIRSSLKEFAKLNQNQIKEMLSSIRNTKTNLSPTKQLDSIPNSHRQMLSIETDSSNFNTQMINSQTERLYASFKPKSMLSVEQKHLTNSQKPINVKFKISYLQAHSGDIQEDSQNKENSIGNQIEDNQKQNVTENSQFKEVYQKGYSETIQNEIELIKNSQIKDGSQSEQIKIYQNI
;
A
#
# COMPACT_ATOMS: atom_id res chain seq x y z
N SER A 1 -60.75 -34.32 -68.39
CA SER A 1 -60.18 -33.63 -67.22
C SER A 1 -60.83 -34.18 -65.96
N PHE A 2 -60.14 -34.08 -64.82
CA PHE A 2 -60.79 -34.29 -63.52
C PHE A 2 -61.46 -32.99 -63.06
N ASN A 3 -62.62 -33.12 -62.44
CA ASN A 3 -63.44 -32.00 -61.97
C ASN A 3 -63.45 -31.92 -60.43
N SER A 4 -63.79 -30.75 -59.91
CA SER A 4 -64.03 -30.42 -58.50
C SER A 4 -64.73 -29.05 -58.43
N LEU A 5 -65.36 -28.69 -57.31
CA LEU A 5 -65.98 -27.36 -57.13
C LEU A 5 -64.93 -26.22 -57.19
N ILE A 6 -63.78 -26.41 -56.53
CA ILE A 6 -62.61 -25.51 -56.59
C ILE A 6 -61.44 -26.30 -57.16
N ARG A 7 -60.85 -25.85 -58.26
CA ARG A 7 -59.63 -26.44 -58.82
C ARG A 7 -58.53 -25.39 -58.93
N ILE A 8 -57.36 -25.73 -58.39
CA ILE A 8 -56.14 -24.89 -58.44
C ILE A 8 -54.99 -25.68 -59.08
N THR A 9 -54.03 -24.97 -59.68
CA THR A 9 -52.81 -25.58 -60.24
C THR A 9 -51.67 -24.56 -60.17
N ASN A 10 -50.48 -24.97 -59.72
CA ASN A 10 -49.29 -24.11 -59.59
C ASN A 10 -49.58 -22.78 -58.84
N SER A 11 -50.39 -22.84 -57.78
CA SER A 11 -51.01 -21.68 -57.12
C SER A 11 -50.93 -21.76 -55.59
N GLN A 12 -51.47 -20.76 -54.88
CA GLN A 12 -51.74 -20.82 -53.45
C GLN A 12 -53.24 -20.72 -53.19
N LEU A 13 -53.78 -21.63 -52.38
CA LEU A 13 -55.16 -21.56 -51.88
C LEU A 13 -55.14 -21.24 -50.39
N LYS A 14 -55.87 -20.19 -50.01
CA LYS A 14 -56.16 -19.86 -48.61
C LYS A 14 -57.66 -19.83 -48.38
N ILE A 15 -58.13 -20.58 -47.37
CA ILE A 15 -59.53 -20.60 -46.91
C ILE A 15 -59.52 -20.44 -45.39
N ASN A 16 -60.39 -19.55 -44.87
CA ASN A 16 -60.52 -19.25 -43.45
C ASN A 16 -61.96 -18.82 -43.08
N GLN A 17 -62.14 -18.20 -41.91
CA GLN A 17 -63.37 -17.52 -41.49
C GLN A 17 -64.62 -18.43 -41.30
N ASN A 18 -64.47 -19.60 -40.66
CA ASN A 18 -65.60 -20.53 -40.40
C ASN A 18 -66.31 -21.01 -41.68
N SER A 19 -65.58 -21.15 -42.79
CA SER A 19 -66.14 -21.58 -44.08
C SER A 19 -66.73 -22.99 -44.00
N VAL A 20 -67.94 -23.17 -44.54
CA VAL A 20 -68.67 -24.46 -44.53
C VAL A 20 -68.94 -24.94 -45.96
N PHE A 21 -68.42 -26.11 -46.30
CA PHE A 21 -68.65 -26.85 -47.54
C PHE A 21 -69.56 -28.04 -47.22
N ASN A 22 -70.86 -27.92 -47.54
CA ASN A 22 -71.87 -28.92 -47.17
C ASN A 22 -72.58 -29.50 -48.40
N SER A 23 -72.88 -30.80 -48.38
CA SER A 23 -73.74 -31.50 -49.35
C SER A 23 -73.28 -31.42 -50.81
N ILE A 24 -71.97 -31.34 -51.07
CA ILE A 24 -71.40 -31.21 -52.41
C ILE A 24 -71.20 -32.61 -53.01
N SER A 25 -72.08 -33.01 -53.95
CA SER A 25 -72.00 -34.30 -54.64
C SER A 25 -71.41 -34.16 -56.05
N CYS A 26 -70.38 -34.95 -56.35
CA CYS A 26 -69.56 -34.85 -57.56
C CYS A 26 -69.22 -36.26 -58.09
N LEU A 27 -70.19 -36.88 -58.77
CA LEU A 27 -70.19 -38.32 -59.05
C LEU A 27 -69.51 -38.75 -60.36
N TYR A 28 -69.26 -37.82 -61.30
CA TYR A 28 -68.73 -38.13 -62.63
C TYR A 28 -67.36 -37.48 -62.86
N ASN A 29 -66.32 -38.29 -63.09
CA ASN A 29 -64.93 -37.88 -63.36
C ASN A 29 -64.38 -36.84 -62.35
N CYS A 30 -64.75 -37.00 -61.09
CA CYS A 30 -64.35 -36.09 -60.01
C CYS A 30 -63.14 -36.62 -59.23
N GLN A 31 -62.28 -35.71 -58.78
CA GLN A 31 -61.13 -36.01 -57.92
C GLN A 31 -61.08 -34.97 -56.80
N GLY A 32 -61.73 -35.27 -55.68
CA GLY A 32 -62.09 -34.32 -54.61
C GLY A 32 -63.40 -33.57 -54.94
N SER A 33 -64.46 -33.70 -54.14
CA SER A 33 -65.73 -33.02 -54.45
C SER A 33 -65.68 -31.50 -54.29
N SER A 34 -65.03 -31.00 -53.23
CA SER A 34 -64.95 -29.57 -52.95
C SER A 34 -63.68 -28.92 -53.47
N ILE A 35 -62.52 -29.56 -53.29
CA ILE A 35 -61.22 -28.99 -53.66
C ILE A 35 -60.34 -30.03 -54.37
N LEU A 36 -59.80 -29.66 -55.54
CA LEU A 36 -58.70 -30.32 -56.23
C LEU A 36 -57.48 -29.40 -56.32
N SER A 37 -56.45 -29.75 -55.56
CA SER A 37 -55.15 -29.09 -55.55
C SER A 37 -54.14 -29.84 -56.42
N GLN A 38 -53.38 -29.11 -57.25
CA GLN A 38 -52.31 -29.67 -58.07
C GLN A 38 -51.04 -28.81 -57.95
N GLN A 39 -49.94 -29.37 -57.46
CA GLN A 39 -48.63 -28.69 -57.27
C GLN A 39 -48.79 -27.27 -56.70
N SER A 40 -49.49 -27.15 -55.56
CA SER A 40 -49.96 -25.88 -55.01
C SER A 40 -49.80 -25.82 -53.49
N THR A 41 -49.69 -24.61 -52.95
CA THR A 41 -49.61 -24.37 -51.49
C THR A 41 -51.00 -24.28 -50.87
N LEU A 42 -51.21 -24.93 -49.72
CA LEU A 42 -52.50 -25.05 -49.04
C LEU A 42 -52.50 -24.45 -47.64
N ILE A 43 -53.38 -23.46 -47.40
CA ILE A 43 -53.63 -22.91 -46.06
C ILE A 43 -55.15 -22.96 -45.79
N VAL A 44 -55.59 -23.91 -44.99
CA VAL A 44 -57.00 -24.15 -44.67
C VAL A 44 -57.15 -24.04 -43.15
N GLN A 45 -57.89 -23.05 -42.68
CA GLN A 45 -58.03 -22.75 -41.25
C GLN A 45 -59.52 -22.60 -40.92
N ASP A 46 -59.97 -23.07 -39.77
CA ASP A 46 -61.35 -22.87 -39.28
C ASP A 46 -62.42 -23.26 -40.33
N CYS A 47 -62.33 -24.47 -40.89
CA CYS A 47 -63.22 -24.92 -41.97
C CYS A 47 -64.07 -26.14 -41.57
N ARG A 48 -65.21 -26.33 -42.22
CA ARG A 48 -66.04 -27.53 -42.11
C ARG A 48 -66.39 -28.10 -43.47
N PHE A 49 -66.29 -29.41 -43.59
CA PHE A 49 -66.37 -30.20 -44.80
C PHE A 49 -67.33 -31.38 -44.52
N ILE A 50 -68.59 -31.27 -44.95
CA ILE A 50 -69.73 -32.05 -44.42
C ILE A 50 -70.59 -32.67 -45.55
N ASP A 51 -71.14 -33.87 -45.31
CA ASP A 51 -72.17 -34.57 -46.10
C ASP A 51 -71.91 -34.64 -47.62
N SER A 52 -70.65 -34.61 -48.03
CA SER A 52 -70.24 -34.43 -49.43
C SER A 52 -69.76 -35.74 -50.07
N GLN A 53 -69.95 -35.88 -51.38
CA GLN A 53 -69.76 -37.13 -52.10
C GLN A 53 -68.86 -36.99 -53.34
N SER A 54 -67.96 -37.93 -53.59
CA SER A 54 -67.09 -37.93 -54.79
C SER A 54 -66.80 -39.30 -55.38
N SER A 55 -66.45 -39.35 -56.67
CA SER A 55 -65.99 -40.59 -57.31
C SER A 55 -64.61 -41.07 -56.84
N ASN A 56 -63.74 -40.15 -56.41
CA ASN A 56 -62.41 -40.43 -55.84
C ASN A 56 -61.86 -39.17 -55.17
N GLY A 57 -60.89 -39.31 -54.27
CA GLY A 57 -60.07 -38.20 -53.79
C GLY A 57 -60.70 -37.39 -52.65
N GLY A 58 -61.55 -38.00 -51.84
CA GLY A 58 -62.20 -37.34 -50.70
C GLY A 58 -63.14 -36.19 -51.06
N GLN A 59 -63.32 -35.32 -50.07
CA GLN A 59 -63.80 -33.95 -50.29
C GLN A 59 -62.66 -33.02 -50.73
N PHE A 60 -61.42 -33.37 -50.37
CA PHE A 60 -60.20 -32.61 -50.63
C PHE A 60 -59.11 -33.51 -51.23
N SER A 61 -58.81 -33.33 -52.52
CA SER A 61 -57.76 -34.07 -53.23
C SER A 61 -56.54 -33.19 -53.49
N VAL A 62 -55.35 -33.75 -53.29
CA VAL A 62 -54.06 -33.08 -53.47
C VAL A 62 -53.15 -33.95 -54.34
N VAL A 63 -52.65 -33.37 -55.44
CA VAL A 63 -51.74 -34.01 -56.38
C VAL A 63 -50.47 -33.15 -56.49
N GLY A 64 -49.51 -33.41 -55.61
CA GLY A 64 -48.27 -32.67 -55.44
C GLY A 64 -48.41 -31.40 -54.58
N LEU A 65 -47.38 -31.15 -53.78
CA LEU A 65 -47.22 -29.98 -52.91
C LEU A 65 -45.83 -29.38 -53.11
N ASN A 66 -45.75 -28.05 -53.18
CA ASN A 66 -44.54 -27.30 -53.57
C ASN A 66 -44.05 -26.31 -52.50
N SER A 67 -44.33 -26.59 -51.22
CA SER A 67 -44.10 -25.66 -50.12
C SER A 67 -44.01 -26.39 -48.79
N ILE A 68 -43.20 -25.88 -47.86
CA ILE A 68 -43.12 -26.37 -46.47
C ILE A 68 -44.18 -25.76 -45.53
N ASN A 69 -44.99 -24.83 -46.03
CA ASN A 69 -45.95 -24.06 -45.23
C ASN A 69 -47.40 -24.51 -45.45
N ASN A 70 -47.66 -25.81 -45.70
CA ASN A 70 -49.05 -26.29 -45.83
C ASN A 70 -49.64 -26.57 -44.46
N ILE A 71 -50.84 -26.04 -44.22
CA ILE A 71 -51.53 -26.07 -42.93
C ILE A 71 -53.01 -26.40 -43.15
N ILE A 72 -53.51 -27.37 -42.40
CA ILE A 72 -54.93 -27.69 -42.24
C ILE A 72 -55.22 -27.63 -40.73
N GLU A 73 -55.84 -26.55 -40.28
CA GLU A 73 -55.97 -26.18 -38.87
C GLU A 73 -57.43 -25.99 -38.47
N ASN A 74 -57.78 -26.42 -37.25
CA ASN A 74 -59.12 -26.31 -36.66
C ASN A 74 -60.25 -26.82 -37.60
N THR A 75 -59.94 -27.79 -38.47
CA THR A 75 -60.78 -28.15 -39.61
C THR A 75 -61.48 -29.50 -39.39
N TYR A 76 -62.76 -29.57 -39.75
CA TYR A 76 -63.64 -30.69 -39.47
C TYR A 76 -64.15 -31.34 -40.76
N PHE A 77 -63.83 -32.63 -40.96
CA PHE A 77 -64.35 -33.46 -42.03
C PHE A 77 -65.34 -34.48 -41.46
N ILE A 78 -66.62 -34.35 -41.81
CA ILE A 78 -67.74 -35.05 -41.18
C ILE A 78 -68.62 -35.72 -42.23
N ASN A 79 -68.83 -37.04 -42.11
CA ASN A 79 -69.84 -37.80 -42.87
C ASN A 79 -69.71 -37.70 -44.41
N ASN A 80 -68.47 -37.63 -44.93
CA ASN A 80 -68.22 -37.59 -46.37
C ASN A 80 -68.01 -39.00 -46.94
N GLU A 81 -68.56 -39.29 -48.11
CA GLU A 81 -68.48 -40.61 -48.74
C GLU A 81 -67.87 -40.54 -50.14
N VAL A 82 -66.85 -41.36 -50.39
CA VAL A 82 -66.27 -41.53 -51.72
C VAL A 82 -66.33 -42.96 -52.19
N ASN A 83 -66.43 -43.15 -53.51
CA ASN A 83 -66.42 -44.51 -54.08
C ASN A 83 -65.03 -45.15 -53.94
N LYS A 84 -63.94 -44.42 -54.21
CA LYS A 84 -62.56 -44.92 -54.13
C LYS A 84 -61.84 -44.49 -52.85
N ASP A 85 -60.79 -43.69 -52.96
CA ASP A 85 -59.77 -43.55 -51.90
C ASP A 85 -59.83 -42.20 -51.18
N GLY A 86 -59.46 -42.22 -49.90
CA GLY A 86 -59.30 -41.03 -49.05
C GLY A 86 -60.62 -40.38 -48.67
N GLY A 87 -61.45 -41.01 -47.83
CA GLY A 87 -62.86 -40.63 -47.60
C GLY A 87 -63.11 -39.16 -47.23
N ALA A 88 -62.16 -38.48 -46.59
CA ALA A 88 -62.14 -37.03 -46.46
C ALA A 88 -61.00 -36.37 -47.27
N PHE A 89 -59.78 -36.91 -47.16
CA PHE A 89 -58.56 -36.30 -47.70
C PHE A 89 -57.73 -37.31 -48.51
N TYR A 90 -57.25 -36.89 -49.68
CA TYR A 90 -56.41 -37.69 -50.56
C TYR A 90 -55.13 -36.93 -50.94
N LEU A 91 -53.98 -37.58 -50.80
CA LEU A 91 -52.68 -37.04 -51.17
C LEU A 91 -51.91 -38.01 -52.07
N GLN A 92 -51.54 -37.55 -53.26
CA GLN A 92 -50.62 -38.20 -54.18
C GLN A 92 -49.42 -37.28 -54.45
N THR A 93 -48.20 -37.79 -54.32
CA THR A 93 -46.96 -36.99 -54.44
C THR A 93 -45.87 -37.69 -55.25
N SER A 94 -45.03 -36.90 -55.94
CA SER A 94 -43.89 -37.37 -56.74
C SER A 94 -42.63 -37.52 -55.90
N GLN A 95 -41.59 -38.17 -56.43
CA GLN A 95 -40.29 -38.25 -55.76
C GLN A 95 -39.57 -36.88 -55.65
N GLN A 96 -39.95 -35.90 -56.47
CA GLN A 96 -39.32 -34.56 -56.52
C GLN A 96 -40.07 -33.49 -55.73
N ASP A 97 -41.25 -33.80 -55.19
CA ASP A 97 -42.03 -32.85 -54.40
C ASP A 97 -41.28 -32.56 -53.08
N VAL A 98 -41.20 -31.28 -52.67
CA VAL A 98 -40.58 -30.87 -51.41
C VAL A 98 -41.63 -30.13 -50.59
N PHE A 99 -42.07 -30.73 -49.50
CA PHE A 99 -43.17 -30.19 -48.71
C PHE A 99 -43.18 -30.62 -47.24
N GLN A 100 -43.93 -29.84 -46.48
CA GLN A 100 -44.44 -30.22 -45.17
C GLN A 100 -45.93 -29.90 -45.12
N LEU A 101 -46.72 -30.83 -44.58
CA LEU A 101 -48.17 -30.71 -44.41
C LEU A 101 -48.54 -30.96 -42.94
N ASN A 102 -49.10 -29.94 -42.30
CA ASN A 102 -49.45 -29.97 -40.88
C ASN A 102 -50.97 -30.04 -40.71
N PHE A 103 -51.47 -31.12 -40.10
CA PHE A 103 -52.83 -31.19 -39.56
C PHE A 103 -52.79 -30.79 -38.09
N ILE A 104 -53.53 -29.74 -37.72
CA ILE A 104 -53.49 -29.12 -36.39
C ILE A 104 -54.92 -29.01 -35.85
N ASN A 105 -55.19 -29.49 -34.63
CA ASN A 105 -56.50 -29.40 -33.96
C ASN A 105 -57.69 -29.88 -34.81
N SER A 106 -57.44 -30.77 -35.77
CA SER A 106 -58.41 -31.11 -36.83
C SER A 106 -59.07 -32.46 -36.56
N LYS A 107 -60.27 -32.67 -37.12
CA LYS A 107 -61.12 -33.81 -36.80
C LYS A 107 -61.70 -34.47 -38.04
N PHE A 108 -61.56 -35.78 -38.13
CA PHE A 108 -62.09 -36.64 -39.19
C PHE A 108 -63.04 -37.67 -38.57
N THR A 109 -64.34 -37.55 -38.85
CA THR A 109 -65.35 -38.48 -38.30
C THR A 109 -66.43 -38.88 -39.30
N LEU A 110 -66.85 -40.15 -39.26
CA LEU A 110 -67.92 -40.72 -40.10
C LEU A 110 -67.63 -40.69 -41.62
N ASN A 111 -66.38 -40.41 -42.03
CA ASN A 111 -66.02 -40.42 -43.45
C ASN A 111 -65.81 -41.85 -43.95
N LYS A 112 -66.03 -42.08 -45.25
CA LYS A 112 -66.15 -43.41 -45.84
C LYS A 112 -65.50 -43.52 -47.22
N ALA A 113 -64.70 -44.56 -47.42
CA ALA A 113 -64.07 -44.97 -48.68
C ALA A 113 -64.70 -46.29 -49.16
N SER A 114 -65.86 -46.21 -49.83
CA SER A 114 -66.81 -47.31 -49.98
C SER A 114 -66.32 -48.52 -50.80
N GLN A 115 -65.36 -48.35 -51.70
CA GLN A 115 -64.70 -49.41 -52.48
C GLN A 115 -63.17 -49.15 -52.59
N GLY A 116 -62.59 -48.49 -51.59
CA GLY A 116 -61.17 -48.12 -51.60
C GLY A 116 -60.57 -47.98 -50.21
N TYR A 117 -59.50 -47.19 -50.10
CA TYR A 117 -58.61 -47.18 -48.94
C TYR A 117 -58.52 -45.82 -48.24
N GLY A 118 -58.26 -45.82 -46.93
CA GLY A 118 -58.07 -44.59 -46.15
C GLY A 118 -59.39 -43.87 -45.88
N GLY A 119 -60.21 -44.41 -44.98
CA GLY A 119 -61.57 -43.92 -44.72
C GLY A 119 -61.64 -42.48 -44.23
N ALA A 120 -60.59 -41.99 -43.56
CA ALA A 120 -60.35 -40.56 -43.38
C ALA A 120 -59.31 -40.02 -44.38
N ILE A 121 -58.11 -40.60 -44.38
CA ILE A 121 -56.94 -40.05 -45.09
C ILE A 121 -56.28 -41.14 -45.93
N TYR A 122 -56.02 -40.84 -47.20
CA TYR A 122 -55.19 -41.65 -48.10
C TYR A 122 -53.93 -40.89 -48.52
N ILE A 123 -52.76 -41.51 -48.35
CA ILE A 123 -51.44 -40.96 -48.70
C ILE A 123 -50.68 -41.93 -49.60
N ILE A 124 -50.22 -41.47 -50.75
CA ILE A 124 -49.24 -42.16 -51.58
C ILE A 124 -48.13 -41.22 -52.07
N SER A 125 -46.88 -41.64 -51.90
CA SER A 125 -45.70 -40.99 -52.50
C SER A 125 -44.86 -42.00 -53.28
N GLN A 126 -44.16 -41.49 -54.29
CA GLN A 126 -43.08 -42.20 -54.99
C GLN A 126 -41.74 -42.12 -54.24
N ALA A 127 -41.60 -41.21 -53.26
CA ALA A 127 -40.46 -41.17 -52.36
C ALA A 127 -40.60 -42.20 -51.22
N GLN A 128 -39.50 -42.50 -50.53
CA GLN A 128 -39.46 -43.35 -49.33
C GLN A 128 -38.95 -42.51 -48.15
N ASN A 129 -39.87 -42.06 -47.28
CA ASN A 129 -39.63 -41.35 -46.00
C ASN A 129 -38.46 -40.33 -46.02
N THR A 130 -38.37 -39.50 -47.06
CA THR A 130 -37.31 -38.48 -47.13
C THR A 130 -37.61 -37.34 -46.17
N GLN A 131 -36.57 -36.75 -45.56
CA GLN A 131 -36.71 -35.55 -44.70
C GLN A 131 -37.28 -34.31 -45.44
N GLN A 132 -37.48 -34.41 -46.75
CA GLN A 132 -38.04 -33.38 -47.64
C GLN A 132 -39.57 -33.51 -47.83
N GLN A 133 -40.20 -34.60 -47.35
CA GLN A 133 -41.64 -34.86 -47.53
C GLN A 133 -42.29 -35.25 -46.19
N ASN A 134 -42.64 -34.25 -45.38
CA ASN A 134 -43.11 -34.47 -44.01
C ASN A 134 -44.63 -34.28 -43.87
N ILE A 135 -45.30 -35.19 -43.16
CA ILE A 135 -46.71 -35.05 -42.78
C ILE A 135 -46.81 -35.18 -41.26
N LEU A 136 -47.37 -34.16 -40.61
CA LEU A 136 -47.46 -34.03 -39.16
C LEU A 136 -48.92 -33.92 -38.72
N LEU A 137 -49.32 -34.74 -37.75
CA LEU A 137 -50.60 -34.69 -37.08
C LEU A 137 -50.38 -34.23 -35.63
N THR A 138 -50.92 -33.05 -35.31
CA THR A 138 -50.82 -32.41 -34.00
C THR A 138 -52.22 -32.23 -33.42
N ASN A 139 -52.48 -32.80 -32.24
CA ASN A 139 -53.78 -32.76 -31.55
C ASN A 139 -54.98 -33.08 -32.49
N THR A 140 -54.80 -34.07 -33.36
CA THR A 140 -55.74 -34.41 -34.46
C THR A 140 -56.47 -35.72 -34.14
N LEU A 141 -57.79 -35.74 -34.36
CA LEU A 141 -58.66 -36.88 -34.02
C LEU A 141 -59.24 -37.54 -35.28
N ILE A 142 -59.02 -38.85 -35.42
CA ILE A 142 -59.54 -39.67 -36.53
C ILE A 142 -60.34 -40.83 -35.93
N TYR A 143 -61.67 -40.75 -36.04
CA TYR A 143 -62.59 -41.58 -35.25
C TYR A 143 -63.85 -41.99 -36.04
N GLN A 144 -64.27 -43.25 -35.97
CA GLN A 144 -65.46 -43.77 -36.67
C GLN A 144 -65.48 -43.52 -38.19
N ASN A 145 -64.33 -43.56 -38.86
CA ASN A 145 -64.25 -43.56 -40.33
C ASN A 145 -64.18 -45.01 -40.86
N SER A 146 -64.49 -45.24 -42.14
CA SER A 146 -64.64 -46.60 -42.71
C SER A 146 -64.06 -46.78 -44.12
N ALA A 147 -63.49 -47.95 -44.42
CA ALA A 147 -62.90 -48.29 -45.72
C ALA A 147 -62.81 -49.81 -45.94
N LEU A 148 -62.40 -50.26 -47.14
CA LEU A 148 -62.06 -51.67 -47.35
C LEU A 148 -60.79 -52.06 -46.57
N VAL A 149 -59.75 -51.22 -46.64
CA VAL A 149 -58.49 -51.32 -45.89
C VAL A 149 -58.15 -49.92 -45.38
N ALA A 150 -57.56 -49.81 -44.17
CA ALA A 150 -57.23 -48.53 -43.55
C ALA A 150 -58.47 -47.66 -43.30
N GLY A 151 -59.28 -48.01 -42.29
CA GLY A 151 -60.46 -47.24 -41.90
C GLY A 151 -60.14 -45.80 -41.48
N GLY A 152 -59.03 -45.59 -40.78
CA GLY A 152 -58.47 -44.27 -40.51
C GLY A 152 -57.53 -43.77 -41.62
N ILE A 153 -56.25 -44.12 -41.54
CA ILE A 153 -55.20 -43.68 -42.48
C ILE A 153 -54.63 -44.83 -43.30
N PHE A 154 -54.65 -44.71 -44.63
CA PHE A 154 -53.78 -45.48 -45.54
C PHE A 154 -52.54 -44.64 -45.85
N ASN A 155 -51.33 -45.20 -45.73
CA ASN A 155 -50.12 -44.51 -46.20
C ASN A 155 -49.08 -45.43 -46.85
N GLN A 156 -48.53 -44.98 -47.98
CA GLN A 156 -47.42 -45.62 -48.70
C GLN A 156 -46.44 -44.54 -49.18
N GLY A 157 -45.14 -44.83 -49.12
CA GLY A 157 -44.08 -43.87 -49.49
C GLY A 157 -43.67 -42.96 -48.32
N ILE A 158 -44.63 -42.20 -47.78
CA ILE A 158 -44.46 -41.36 -46.58
C ILE A 158 -45.23 -41.96 -45.40
N ASN A 159 -44.65 -41.91 -44.20
CA ASN A 159 -45.30 -42.25 -42.94
C ASN A 159 -45.66 -40.97 -42.14
N PRO A 160 -46.96 -40.65 -41.95
CA PRO A 160 -47.34 -39.48 -41.17
C PRO A 160 -46.98 -39.63 -39.69
N ILE A 161 -46.33 -38.61 -39.15
CA ILE A 161 -45.84 -38.49 -37.77
C ILE A 161 -46.97 -37.95 -36.90
N LEU A 162 -47.21 -38.59 -35.75
CA LEU A 162 -48.22 -38.16 -34.76
C LEU A 162 -47.53 -37.55 -33.53
N ASP A 163 -48.10 -36.47 -33.01
CA ASP A 163 -47.79 -35.98 -31.67
C ASP A 163 -48.45 -36.84 -30.58
N LYS A 164 -48.11 -36.58 -29.31
CA LYS A 164 -48.63 -37.35 -28.16
C LYS A 164 -50.14 -37.16 -27.89
N ASN A 165 -50.76 -36.13 -28.46
CA ASN A 165 -52.17 -35.80 -28.23
C ASN A 165 -53.09 -36.28 -29.36
N SER A 166 -52.56 -36.55 -30.55
CA SER A 166 -53.33 -37.07 -31.70
C SER A 166 -53.82 -38.50 -31.45
N GLN A 167 -55.05 -38.79 -31.87
CA GLN A 167 -55.72 -40.07 -31.61
C GLN A 167 -56.34 -40.62 -32.89
N ILE A 168 -56.08 -41.89 -33.18
CA ILE A 168 -56.71 -42.66 -34.25
C ILE A 168 -57.26 -43.93 -33.61
N HIS A 169 -58.60 -44.03 -33.48
CA HIS A 169 -59.25 -45.16 -32.83
C HIS A 169 -60.71 -45.33 -33.27
N ASN A 170 -61.26 -46.53 -33.07
CA ASN A 170 -62.64 -46.89 -33.40
C ASN A 170 -63.01 -46.67 -34.89
N ASN A 171 -62.04 -46.72 -35.80
CA ASN A 171 -62.29 -46.74 -37.25
C ASN A 171 -62.51 -48.20 -37.72
N ILE A 172 -63.15 -48.40 -38.86
CA ILE A 172 -63.59 -49.71 -39.37
C ILE A 172 -62.91 -50.01 -40.71
N ALA A 173 -62.37 -51.22 -40.86
CA ALA A 173 -61.87 -51.72 -42.13
C ALA A 173 -62.46 -53.11 -42.41
N ASP A 174 -63.00 -53.33 -43.60
CA ASP A 174 -63.67 -54.58 -43.96
C ASP A 174 -62.71 -55.77 -44.07
N TYR A 175 -61.43 -55.52 -44.42
CA TYR A 175 -60.38 -56.53 -44.50
C TYR A 175 -59.34 -56.42 -43.37
N TYR A 176 -58.61 -55.31 -43.28
CA TYR A 176 -57.54 -55.13 -42.28
C TYR A 176 -57.10 -53.65 -42.13
N GLY A 177 -56.40 -53.38 -41.02
CA GLY A 177 -55.96 -52.03 -40.66
C GLY A 177 -57.14 -51.14 -40.30
N THR A 178 -57.75 -51.34 -39.12
CA THR A 178 -58.88 -50.51 -38.65
C THR A 178 -58.48 -49.03 -38.64
N ASP A 179 -57.40 -48.70 -37.95
CA ASP A 179 -57.00 -47.32 -37.68
C ASP A 179 -55.89 -46.82 -38.60
N LYS A 180 -54.88 -47.65 -38.90
CA LYS A 180 -53.80 -47.31 -39.83
C LYS A 180 -53.30 -48.55 -40.60
N PHE A 181 -52.89 -48.37 -41.85
CA PHE A 181 -52.16 -49.38 -42.64
C PHE A 181 -51.05 -48.76 -43.48
N SER A 182 -49.88 -49.42 -43.49
CA SER A 182 -48.72 -49.05 -44.30
C SER A 182 -47.80 -50.23 -44.55
N TYR A 183 -47.07 -50.22 -45.67
CA TYR A 183 -46.00 -51.18 -45.93
C TYR A 183 -44.75 -50.89 -45.06
N PRO A 184 -43.95 -51.91 -44.68
CA PRO A 184 -42.67 -51.70 -43.99
C PRO A 184 -41.68 -50.93 -44.89
N GLN A 185 -40.96 -49.97 -44.30
CA GLN A 185 -40.00 -49.12 -45.04
C GLN A 185 -38.71 -48.80 -44.27
N GLU A 186 -38.72 -48.82 -42.93
CA GLU A 186 -37.56 -48.47 -42.09
C GLU A 186 -37.65 -49.20 -40.73
N LEU A 187 -36.51 -49.39 -40.06
CA LEU A 187 -36.39 -49.88 -38.69
C LEU A 187 -35.65 -48.84 -37.84
N TYR A 188 -36.18 -48.52 -36.66
CA TYR A 188 -35.61 -47.55 -35.73
C TYR A 188 -35.48 -48.13 -34.32
N LEU A 189 -34.39 -47.79 -33.62
CA LEU A 189 -34.13 -48.25 -32.25
C LEU A 189 -35.02 -47.47 -31.25
N ILE A 190 -36.08 -48.11 -30.77
CA ILE A 190 -37.11 -47.48 -29.92
C ILE A 190 -36.58 -47.10 -28.51
N ASN A 191 -35.50 -47.73 -28.04
CA ASN A 191 -34.99 -47.52 -26.69
C ASN A 191 -33.44 -47.59 -26.66
N GLN A 192 -32.80 -46.49 -26.24
CA GLN A 192 -31.33 -46.37 -26.15
C GLN A 192 -30.78 -46.59 -24.74
N ASN A 193 -31.65 -46.78 -23.73
CA ASN A 193 -31.26 -46.91 -22.33
C ASN A 193 -30.89 -48.35 -21.96
N PHE A 194 -29.67 -48.76 -22.29
CA PHE A 194 -29.09 -49.98 -21.77
C PHE A 194 -28.94 -49.92 -20.24
N LYS A 195 -29.20 -51.04 -19.57
CA LYS A 195 -28.89 -51.26 -18.14
C LYS A 195 -27.83 -52.34 -18.02
N GLU A 196 -27.08 -52.32 -16.93
CA GLU A 196 -26.11 -53.37 -16.53
C GLU A 196 -24.90 -53.59 -17.49
N ILE A 197 -24.79 -52.84 -18.59
CA ILE A 197 -23.58 -52.80 -19.43
C ILE A 197 -22.52 -51.90 -18.78
N THR A 198 -21.33 -52.44 -18.55
CA THR A 198 -20.12 -51.69 -18.16
C THR A 198 -19.11 -51.76 -19.30
N LEU A 199 -18.50 -50.63 -19.66
CA LEU A 199 -17.54 -50.52 -20.76
C LEU A 199 -16.22 -49.97 -20.22
N ILE A 200 -15.13 -50.70 -20.46
CA ILE A 200 -13.76 -50.32 -20.10
C ILE A 200 -12.97 -50.18 -21.40
N GLY A 201 -12.24 -49.07 -21.54
CA GLY A 201 -11.55 -48.74 -22.77
C GLY A 201 -10.69 -47.49 -22.60
N LYS A 202 -9.70 -47.36 -23.49
CA LYS A 202 -8.65 -46.35 -23.37
C LYS A 202 -9.25 -44.93 -23.30
N PRO A 203 -8.82 -44.10 -22.33
CA PRO A 203 -9.28 -42.72 -22.21
C PRO A 203 -9.15 -41.91 -23.51
N GLY A 204 -10.12 -41.05 -23.77
CA GLY A 204 -10.20 -40.21 -24.97
C GLY A 204 -10.43 -40.94 -26.30
N GLN A 205 -10.56 -42.27 -26.32
CA GLN A 205 -10.78 -43.03 -27.56
C GLN A 205 -12.26 -43.23 -27.89
N VAL A 206 -12.51 -43.53 -29.16
CA VAL A 206 -13.80 -43.97 -29.68
C VAL A 206 -13.76 -45.49 -29.89
N SER A 207 -14.84 -46.18 -29.55
CA SER A 207 -15.08 -47.59 -29.87
C SER A 207 -16.47 -47.77 -30.45
N PHE A 208 -16.75 -48.94 -31.03
CA PHE A 208 -18.06 -49.28 -31.58
C PHE A 208 -18.56 -50.59 -30.94
N ILE A 209 -19.87 -50.65 -30.69
CA ILE A 209 -20.58 -51.87 -30.28
C ILE A 209 -21.48 -52.26 -31.45
N GLU A 210 -21.20 -53.38 -32.10
CA GLU A 210 -21.97 -53.86 -33.25
C GLU A 210 -23.09 -54.81 -32.83
N PHE A 211 -24.31 -54.48 -33.22
CA PHE A 211 -25.49 -55.35 -33.04
C PHE A 211 -25.80 -56.04 -34.36
N THR A 212 -25.62 -57.37 -34.42
CA THR A 212 -25.96 -58.19 -35.59
C THR A 212 -27.37 -58.77 -35.51
N SER A 213 -27.94 -59.20 -36.64
CA SER A 213 -29.22 -59.93 -36.64
C SER A 213 -29.39 -60.86 -37.83
N ASP A 214 -29.35 -62.17 -37.58
CA ASP A 214 -29.56 -63.22 -38.60
C ASP A 214 -30.96 -63.16 -39.23
N SER A 215 -31.92 -62.57 -38.52
CA SER A 215 -33.31 -62.38 -38.97
C SER A 215 -33.46 -61.24 -39.99
N ILE A 216 -32.57 -60.26 -39.99
CA ILE A 216 -32.62 -59.12 -40.91
C ILE A 216 -31.74 -59.44 -42.12
N LYS A 217 -32.37 -59.77 -43.24
CA LYS A 217 -31.67 -60.09 -44.48
C LYS A 217 -31.60 -58.88 -45.41
N ILE A 218 -30.40 -58.47 -45.78
CA ILE A 218 -30.16 -57.39 -46.74
C ILE A 218 -30.19 -57.98 -48.15
N PHE A 219 -30.93 -57.37 -49.07
CA PHE A 219 -30.87 -57.76 -50.49
C PHE A 219 -29.64 -57.14 -51.14
N ASN A 220 -28.67 -57.97 -51.54
CA ASN A 220 -27.50 -57.51 -52.29
C ASN A 220 -27.84 -57.49 -53.79
N SER A 221 -27.90 -56.31 -54.37
CA SER A 221 -28.26 -56.08 -55.78
C SER A 221 -27.26 -56.71 -56.77
N ASN A 222 -26.01 -56.94 -56.37
CA ASN A 222 -24.97 -57.51 -57.23
C ASN A 222 -25.05 -59.05 -57.30
N THR A 223 -25.41 -59.71 -56.19
CA THR A 223 -25.58 -61.17 -56.11
C THR A 223 -27.02 -61.62 -56.34
N GLN A 224 -27.97 -60.67 -56.36
CA GLN A 224 -29.42 -60.90 -56.41
C GLN A 224 -29.94 -61.82 -55.29
N SER A 225 -29.23 -61.86 -54.16
CA SER A 225 -29.56 -62.74 -53.02
C SER A 225 -29.73 -61.97 -51.70
N TYR A 226 -30.38 -62.64 -50.75
CA TYR A 226 -30.63 -62.12 -49.40
C TYR A 226 -29.52 -62.58 -48.44
N GLU A 227 -28.64 -61.65 -48.06
CA GLU A 227 -27.48 -61.89 -47.22
C GLU A 227 -27.78 -61.61 -45.74
N GLN A 228 -27.17 -62.40 -44.84
CA GLN A 228 -27.32 -62.30 -43.39
C GLN A 228 -26.13 -61.53 -42.78
N ASN A 229 -25.91 -60.32 -43.29
CA ASN A 229 -24.79 -59.43 -42.93
C ASN A 229 -25.28 -58.10 -42.31
N TYR A 230 -26.48 -58.06 -41.74
CA TYR A 230 -26.96 -56.88 -41.03
C TYR A 230 -26.20 -56.65 -39.72
N SER A 231 -25.53 -55.50 -39.64
CA SER A 231 -24.87 -54.98 -38.44
C SER A 231 -25.25 -53.52 -38.20
N TYR A 232 -25.55 -53.17 -36.95
CA TYR A 232 -25.83 -51.80 -36.51
C TYR A 232 -24.78 -51.35 -35.47
N PRO A 233 -23.81 -50.49 -35.84
CA PRO A 233 -22.78 -50.01 -34.92
C PRO A 233 -23.27 -48.84 -34.05
N ILE A 234 -23.15 -48.98 -32.73
CA ILE A 234 -23.33 -47.89 -31.77
C ILE A 234 -21.95 -47.34 -31.38
N GLN A 235 -21.73 -46.04 -31.61
CA GLN A 235 -20.50 -45.36 -31.23
C GLN A 235 -20.45 -45.09 -29.71
N VAL A 236 -19.32 -45.41 -29.09
CA VAL A 236 -19.01 -45.16 -27.66
C VAL A 236 -17.80 -44.25 -27.57
N ASN A 237 -17.92 -43.15 -26.84
CA ASN A 237 -16.83 -42.20 -26.61
C ASN A 237 -16.34 -42.33 -25.16
N PHE A 238 -15.09 -42.76 -24.95
CA PHE A 238 -14.48 -42.81 -23.63
C PHE A 238 -13.98 -41.42 -23.22
N ARG A 239 -14.30 -41.01 -21.99
CA ARG A 239 -13.81 -39.74 -21.43
C ARG A 239 -12.29 -39.75 -21.23
N GLU A 240 -11.70 -38.57 -21.14
CA GLU A 240 -10.36 -38.40 -20.59
C GLU A 240 -10.33 -38.57 -19.06
N CYS A 241 -9.14 -38.76 -18.50
CA CYS A 241 -8.97 -38.82 -17.04
C CYS A 241 -8.95 -37.42 -16.41
N ASN A 242 -9.57 -37.30 -15.23
CA ASN A 242 -9.61 -36.08 -14.44
C ASN A 242 -8.36 -35.95 -13.56
N LYS A 243 -8.03 -34.72 -13.12
CA LYS A 243 -7.00 -34.54 -12.09
C LYS A 243 -7.47 -35.24 -10.80
N GLY A 244 -6.57 -36.01 -10.18
CA GLY A 244 -6.87 -36.97 -9.12
C GLY A 244 -7.09 -38.41 -9.56
N GLU A 245 -7.14 -38.68 -10.87
CA GLU A 245 -7.15 -40.02 -11.45
C GLU A 245 -5.76 -40.36 -12.05
N ILE A 246 -5.48 -41.65 -12.22
CA ILE A 246 -4.32 -42.20 -12.94
C ILE A 246 -4.78 -43.13 -14.05
N ILE A 247 -3.95 -43.30 -15.08
CA ILE A 247 -4.19 -44.28 -16.16
C ILE A 247 -3.72 -45.65 -15.67
N SER A 248 -4.64 -46.47 -15.18
CA SER A 248 -4.38 -47.84 -14.71
C SER A 248 -4.51 -48.85 -15.86
N SER A 249 -3.84 -50.00 -15.76
CA SER A 249 -3.99 -51.08 -16.74
C SER A 249 -4.96 -52.15 -16.22
N TYR A 250 -6.03 -52.36 -16.97
CA TYR A 250 -7.07 -53.34 -16.65
C TYR A 250 -6.84 -54.62 -17.46
N ASN A 251 -6.64 -55.74 -16.76
CA ASN A 251 -6.39 -57.07 -17.34
C ASN A 251 -5.31 -57.09 -18.45
N ASN A 252 -4.22 -56.33 -18.26
CA ASN A 252 -3.05 -56.16 -19.14
C ASN A 252 -3.29 -55.61 -20.56
N ASN A 253 -4.53 -55.68 -21.09
CA ASN A 253 -4.86 -55.30 -22.46
C ASN A 253 -5.67 -54.00 -22.56
N PHE A 254 -6.28 -53.55 -21.46
CA PHE A 254 -7.13 -52.35 -21.42
C PHE A 254 -6.54 -51.29 -20.49
N GLN A 255 -7.11 -50.07 -20.56
CA GLN A 255 -6.76 -48.95 -19.68
C GLN A 255 -8.03 -48.34 -19.09
N GLU A 256 -7.95 -47.84 -17.87
CA GLU A 256 -9.04 -47.13 -17.19
C GLU A 256 -8.53 -45.94 -16.36
N CYS A 257 -9.41 -44.99 -16.06
CA CYS A 257 -9.11 -43.88 -15.16
C CYS A 257 -9.44 -44.28 -13.71
N GLN A 258 -8.41 -44.63 -12.93
CA GLN A 258 -8.57 -45.03 -11.53
C GLN A 258 -8.31 -43.83 -10.61
N THR A 259 -9.26 -43.53 -9.72
CA THR A 259 -9.09 -42.47 -8.69
C THR A 259 -8.04 -42.87 -7.66
N CYS A 260 -7.18 -41.94 -7.24
CA CYS A 260 -6.23 -42.17 -6.15
C CYS A 260 -6.90 -42.33 -4.78
N ASP A 261 -6.29 -43.15 -3.92
CA ASP A 261 -6.69 -43.35 -2.52
C ASP A 261 -6.71 -42.04 -1.71
N GLU A 262 -7.47 -42.03 -0.63
CA GLU A 262 -7.45 -40.94 0.36
C GLU A 262 -6.05 -40.69 0.93
N GLY A 263 -5.67 -39.42 1.06
CA GLY A 263 -4.32 -39.01 1.44
C GLY A 263 -3.28 -39.03 0.31
N LYS A 264 -3.66 -39.41 -0.91
CA LYS A 264 -2.82 -39.31 -2.13
C LYS A 264 -3.41 -38.36 -3.16
N TYR A 265 -2.60 -37.95 -4.14
CA TYR A 265 -3.02 -37.11 -5.26
C TYR A 265 -2.37 -37.48 -6.60
N SER A 266 -2.99 -37.06 -7.71
CA SER A 266 -2.45 -37.18 -9.07
C SER A 266 -2.63 -35.87 -9.84
N LEU A 267 -1.55 -35.36 -10.44
CA LEU A 267 -1.56 -34.19 -11.33
C LEU A 267 -1.04 -34.50 -12.75
N ASP A 268 -0.32 -35.61 -12.92
CA ASP A 268 0.33 -36.05 -14.16
C ASP A 268 -0.37 -37.26 -14.82
N PHE A 269 -1.38 -37.84 -14.15
CA PHE A 269 -2.06 -39.10 -14.50
C PHE A 269 -1.16 -40.35 -14.47
N SER A 270 0.08 -40.26 -13.97
CA SER A 270 1.05 -41.36 -13.98
C SER A 270 1.13 -42.12 -12.65
N GLY A 271 0.89 -41.43 -11.53
CA GLY A 271 1.01 -42.03 -10.20
C GLY A 271 0.26 -41.27 -9.11
N CYS A 272 -0.01 -41.97 -8.00
CA CYS A 272 -0.66 -41.43 -6.82
C CYS A 272 0.36 -41.09 -5.74
N TYR A 273 0.73 -39.81 -5.64
CA TYR A 273 1.76 -39.28 -4.74
C TYR A 273 1.18 -38.94 -3.37
N SER A 274 1.99 -38.97 -2.30
CA SER A 274 1.57 -38.59 -0.94
C SER A 274 1.21 -37.09 -0.85
N CYS A 275 0.13 -36.75 -0.15
CA CYS A 275 -0.36 -35.37 -0.05
C CYS A 275 0.70 -34.35 0.42
N PRO A 276 0.85 -33.17 -0.24
CA PRO A 276 1.82 -32.16 0.16
C PRO A 276 1.45 -31.49 1.48
N SER A 277 2.45 -30.94 2.18
CA SER A 277 2.24 -30.14 3.40
C SER A 277 1.40 -28.89 3.10
N GLY A 278 0.42 -28.61 3.97
CA GLY A 278 -0.61 -27.59 3.73
C GLY A 278 -1.77 -28.03 2.83
N GLY A 279 -1.71 -29.25 2.25
CA GLY A 279 -2.80 -29.87 1.53
C GLY A 279 -3.68 -30.81 2.38
N GLU A 280 -4.87 -31.09 1.89
CA GLU A 280 -5.70 -32.23 2.25
C GLU A 280 -6.14 -32.92 0.96
N CYS A 281 -5.89 -34.22 0.81
CA CYS A 281 -6.05 -34.89 -0.49
C CYS A 281 -7.16 -35.93 -0.41
N THR A 282 -8.28 -35.60 -1.04
CA THR A 282 -9.50 -36.43 -1.08
C THR A 282 -9.81 -36.80 -2.52
N ARG A 283 -10.11 -38.07 -2.80
CA ARG A 283 -10.34 -38.59 -4.18
C ARG A 283 -9.25 -38.16 -5.17
N GLY A 284 -8.00 -38.15 -4.73
CA GLY A 284 -6.84 -37.73 -5.54
C GLY A 284 -6.67 -36.22 -5.79
N VAL A 285 -7.57 -35.35 -5.32
CA VAL A 285 -7.49 -33.90 -5.55
C VAL A 285 -6.97 -33.18 -4.31
N ILE A 286 -6.01 -32.26 -4.51
CA ILE A 286 -5.46 -31.43 -3.43
C ILE A 286 -6.43 -30.27 -3.11
N LEU A 287 -7.09 -30.39 -1.96
CA LEU A 287 -7.73 -29.26 -1.27
C LEU A 287 -6.67 -28.52 -0.44
N LEU A 288 -6.83 -27.20 -0.32
CA LEU A 288 -5.86 -26.34 0.36
C LEU A 288 -6.31 -26.04 1.80
N LYS A 289 -5.46 -26.24 2.80
CA LYS A 289 -5.80 -25.95 4.20
C LYS A 289 -5.81 -24.44 4.50
N GLN A 290 -6.58 -24.03 5.49
CA GLN A 290 -6.53 -22.67 6.03
C GLN A 290 -5.11 -22.34 6.52
N GLY A 291 -4.66 -21.10 6.30
CA GLY A 291 -3.29 -20.66 6.59
C GLY A 291 -2.29 -20.88 5.45
N PHE A 292 -2.68 -21.55 4.36
CA PHE A 292 -1.83 -21.83 3.20
C PHE A 292 -2.35 -21.17 1.92
N TRP A 293 -1.46 -20.95 0.96
CA TRP A 293 -1.71 -20.35 -0.35
C TRP A 293 -1.04 -21.16 -1.47
N ARG A 294 -1.62 -21.10 -2.67
CA ARG A 294 -1.06 -21.61 -3.93
C ARG A 294 -1.50 -20.71 -5.08
N GLU A 295 -0.68 -20.57 -6.11
CA GLU A 295 -0.99 -19.71 -7.26
C GLU A 295 -2.06 -20.34 -8.17
N GLU A 296 -1.95 -21.64 -8.47
CA GLU A 296 -2.83 -22.36 -9.41
C GLU A 296 -3.66 -23.47 -8.75
N GLN A 297 -4.80 -23.81 -9.35
CA GLN A 297 -5.73 -24.85 -8.87
C GLN A 297 -5.09 -26.25 -8.80
N TYR A 298 -4.22 -26.55 -9.76
CA TYR A 298 -3.68 -27.89 -10.01
C TYR A 298 -2.14 -27.92 -9.85
N SER A 299 -1.61 -27.18 -8.88
CA SER A 299 -0.22 -27.28 -8.44
C SER A 299 -0.11 -27.94 -7.07
N SER A 300 0.98 -28.67 -6.87
CA SER A 300 1.44 -29.19 -5.58
C SER A 300 2.25 -28.16 -4.76
N ASP A 301 2.62 -27.04 -5.37
CA ASP A 301 3.39 -25.98 -4.71
C ASP A 301 2.50 -25.18 -3.75
N ILE A 302 2.57 -25.54 -2.48
CA ILE A 302 1.82 -24.93 -1.38
C ILE A 302 2.80 -24.20 -0.45
N ILE A 303 2.45 -22.98 -0.05
CA ILE A 303 3.24 -22.14 0.85
C ILE A 303 2.38 -21.59 1.99
N GLU A 304 2.95 -21.53 3.20
CA GLU A 304 2.29 -20.98 4.39
C GLU A 304 2.22 -19.45 4.34
N CYS A 305 1.09 -18.87 4.77
CA CYS A 305 0.89 -17.42 4.85
C CYS A 305 1.55 -16.83 6.12
N THR A 306 2.88 -16.97 6.21
CA THR A 306 3.71 -16.77 7.43
C THR A 306 3.52 -15.43 8.14
N ASN A 307 3.05 -14.40 7.44
CA ASN A 307 2.82 -13.06 8.01
C ASN A 307 1.46 -12.93 8.71
N ARG A 308 0.41 -13.61 8.23
CA ARG A 308 -0.91 -13.73 8.88
C ARG A 308 -1.70 -14.88 8.27
N LEU A 309 -1.75 -16.01 8.99
CA LEU A 309 -2.46 -17.22 8.57
C LEU A 309 -3.95 -16.97 8.28
N GLU A 310 -4.58 -16.08 9.05
CA GLU A 310 -6.00 -15.70 8.90
C GLU A 310 -6.34 -15.06 7.54
N ASN A 311 -5.36 -14.49 6.82
CA ASN A 311 -5.60 -13.90 5.51
C ASN A 311 -5.88 -14.96 4.42
N CYS A 312 -5.53 -16.23 4.68
CA CYS A 312 -5.60 -17.33 3.74
C CYS A 312 -6.66 -18.35 4.20
N ILE A 313 -7.87 -18.25 3.64
CA ILE A 313 -9.03 -19.07 4.00
C ILE A 313 -8.97 -20.52 3.47
N GLY A 314 -7.95 -20.85 2.67
CA GLY A 314 -7.76 -22.17 2.06
C GLY A 314 -8.73 -22.46 0.93
N ASN A 315 -9.04 -23.74 0.72
CA ASN A 315 -10.04 -24.35 -0.17
C ASN A 315 -9.93 -24.06 -1.69
N SER A 316 -9.18 -23.04 -2.12
CA SER A 316 -9.16 -22.56 -3.51
C SER A 316 -7.73 -22.35 -4.05
N TYR A 317 -7.51 -21.36 -4.91
CA TYR A 317 -6.21 -20.93 -5.45
C TYR A 317 -6.19 -19.42 -5.78
N GLY A 318 -5.00 -18.82 -5.90
CA GLY A 318 -4.81 -17.41 -6.22
C GLY A 318 -5.54 -16.47 -5.26
N ASN A 319 -6.21 -15.44 -5.81
CA ASN A 319 -6.98 -14.47 -5.02
C ASN A 319 -8.20 -15.09 -4.30
N ALA A 320 -8.70 -16.25 -4.74
CA ALA A 320 -9.84 -16.92 -4.12
C ALA A 320 -9.48 -17.63 -2.80
N VAL A 321 -8.20 -17.69 -2.45
CA VAL A 321 -7.71 -18.11 -1.11
C VAL A 321 -7.75 -16.94 -0.12
N CYS A 322 -7.91 -15.70 -0.58
CA CYS A 322 -7.79 -14.53 0.27
C CYS A 322 -9.09 -14.17 1.00
N ILE A 323 -8.94 -13.62 2.21
CA ILE A 323 -10.01 -12.96 2.95
C ILE A 323 -10.51 -11.69 2.21
N GLU A 324 -11.77 -11.29 2.43
CA GLU A 324 -12.41 -10.15 1.73
C GLU A 324 -11.56 -8.87 1.80
N GLY A 325 -11.14 -8.37 0.64
CA GLY A 325 -10.33 -7.17 0.49
C GLY A 325 -8.83 -7.40 0.30
N ASN A 326 -8.32 -8.58 0.67
CA ASN A 326 -6.93 -8.98 0.42
C ASN A 326 -6.79 -9.69 -0.94
N ILE A 327 -5.64 -9.54 -1.60
CA ILE A 327 -5.29 -10.17 -2.88
C ILE A 327 -3.77 -10.46 -2.96
N GLY A 328 -3.36 -11.14 -4.04
CA GLY A 328 -1.97 -11.34 -4.39
C GLY A 328 -1.29 -12.49 -3.63
N PRO A 329 0.03 -12.68 -3.85
CA PRO A 329 0.80 -13.73 -3.19
C PRO A 329 0.68 -13.65 -1.66
N LEU A 330 0.37 -14.79 -1.04
CA LEU A 330 0.17 -14.94 0.42
C LEU A 330 -0.92 -14.03 1.02
N CYS A 331 -1.77 -13.42 0.18
CA CYS A 331 -2.85 -12.52 0.59
C CYS A 331 -2.38 -11.35 1.48
N GLU A 332 -1.17 -10.83 1.22
CA GLU A 332 -0.54 -9.76 2.00
C GLU A 332 -0.87 -8.34 1.52
N GLU A 333 -1.46 -8.18 0.33
CA GLU A 333 -1.80 -6.90 -0.31
C GLU A 333 -3.31 -6.65 -0.38
N CYS A 334 -3.72 -5.39 -0.59
CA CYS A 334 -5.14 -4.99 -0.66
C CYS A 334 -5.61 -4.73 -2.11
N ASP A 335 -6.87 -5.00 -2.41
CA ASP A 335 -7.51 -4.67 -3.69
C ASP A 335 -7.90 -3.19 -3.76
N VAL A 336 -6.90 -2.31 -3.90
CA VAL A 336 -7.08 -0.85 -3.99
C VAL A 336 -7.98 -0.48 -5.18
N TYR A 337 -7.81 -1.17 -6.30
CA TYR A 337 -8.61 -0.90 -7.49
C TYR A 337 -10.05 -1.45 -7.39
N GLY A 338 -10.27 -2.53 -6.64
CA GLY A 338 -11.56 -3.25 -6.61
C GLY A 338 -11.74 -4.20 -7.80
N THR A 339 -10.63 -4.69 -8.35
CA THR A 339 -10.61 -5.55 -9.54
C THR A 339 -11.26 -6.91 -9.29
N TYR A 340 -10.96 -7.51 -8.14
CA TYR A 340 -11.44 -8.83 -7.73
C TYR A 340 -12.68 -8.68 -6.87
N TRP A 341 -12.60 -7.97 -5.75
CA TRP A 341 -13.67 -7.83 -4.75
C TRP A 341 -14.78 -6.82 -5.13
N LYS A 342 -14.70 -6.19 -6.31
CA LYS A 342 -15.62 -5.15 -6.86
C LYS A 342 -15.84 -3.93 -5.95
N THR A 343 -15.07 -3.85 -4.87
CA THR A 343 -15.08 -2.84 -3.82
C THR A 343 -13.62 -2.54 -3.48
N SER A 344 -13.30 -1.28 -3.17
CA SER A 344 -11.91 -0.82 -3.05
C SER A 344 -11.41 -0.85 -1.62
N TYR A 345 -10.20 -1.38 -1.41
CA TYR A 345 -9.60 -1.59 -0.09
C TYR A 345 -8.22 -0.96 0.04
N THR A 346 -7.89 -0.42 1.21
CA THR A 346 -6.55 0.10 1.52
C THR A 346 -6.01 -0.51 2.81
N LYS A 347 -4.71 -0.34 3.05
CA LYS A 347 -4.01 -0.82 4.24
C LYS A 347 -4.49 -0.07 5.47
N LYS A 348 -5.02 -0.83 6.44
CA LYS A 348 -5.44 -0.36 7.77
C LYS A 348 -4.29 -0.47 8.78
N ASN A 349 -3.65 -1.63 8.75
CA ASN A 349 -2.45 -2.02 9.49
C ASN A 349 -1.61 -2.88 8.54
N LYS A 350 -0.45 -3.36 8.98
CA LYS A 350 0.38 -4.28 8.18
C LYS A 350 -0.38 -5.57 7.87
N PHE A 351 -0.53 -5.89 6.57
CA PHE A 351 -1.30 -7.04 6.05
C PHE A 351 -2.81 -7.03 6.35
N GLU A 352 -3.37 -5.92 6.85
CA GLU A 352 -4.82 -5.76 7.09
C GLU A 352 -5.44 -4.76 6.13
N CYS A 353 -6.56 -5.13 5.50
CA CYS A 353 -7.28 -4.27 4.57
C CYS A 353 -8.58 -3.70 5.19
N ILE A 354 -8.98 -2.50 4.75
CA ILE A 354 -10.23 -1.83 5.12
C ILE A 354 -10.85 -1.15 3.89
N LYS A 355 -12.18 -1.07 3.83
CA LYS A 355 -12.91 -0.46 2.71
C LYS A 355 -12.54 1.04 2.61
N CYS A 356 -12.19 1.52 1.41
CA CYS A 356 -11.75 2.89 1.18
C CYS A 356 -12.74 3.96 1.68
N LYS A 357 -14.04 3.67 1.70
CA LYS A 357 -15.08 4.55 2.26
C LYS A 357 -14.90 4.77 3.78
N GLU A 358 -14.51 3.74 4.52
CA GLU A 358 -14.30 3.79 5.97
C GLU A 358 -12.97 4.46 6.35
N GLN A 359 -11.98 4.44 5.46
CA GLN A 359 -10.69 5.13 5.69
C GLN A 359 -10.84 6.64 5.88
N THR A 360 -11.95 7.24 5.41
CA THR A 360 -12.29 8.65 5.66
C THR A 360 -12.30 9.02 7.14
N TYR A 361 -12.73 8.12 8.03
CA TYR A 361 -12.70 8.32 9.48
C TYR A 361 -11.28 8.38 10.07
N ASN A 362 -10.25 7.92 9.36
CA ASN A 362 -8.87 7.94 9.81
C ASN A 362 -8.05 9.16 9.31
N LEU A 363 -8.63 10.04 8.49
CA LEU A 363 -7.92 11.20 7.92
C LEU A 363 -7.35 12.18 8.97
N TRP A 364 -7.86 12.15 10.21
CA TRP A 364 -7.27 12.91 11.32
C TRP A 364 -5.85 12.43 11.68
N LYS A 365 -5.51 11.15 11.46
CA LYS A 365 -4.15 10.63 11.68
C LYS A 365 -3.14 11.30 10.73
N LEU A 366 -3.51 11.43 9.46
CA LEU A 366 -2.75 12.17 8.44
C LEU A 366 -2.60 13.66 8.79
N PHE A 367 -3.68 14.30 9.26
CA PHE A 367 -3.58 15.68 9.74
C PHE A 367 -2.61 15.81 10.92
N LEU A 368 -2.64 14.85 11.87
CA LEU A 368 -1.76 14.81 13.03
C LEU A 368 -0.28 14.58 12.65
N SER A 369 0.02 13.71 11.68
CA SER A 369 1.40 13.48 11.22
C SER A 369 1.97 14.73 10.53
N ILE A 370 1.22 15.37 9.63
CA ILE A 370 1.62 16.62 8.97
C ILE A 370 1.82 17.74 9.99
N LEU A 371 0.88 17.89 10.93
CA LEU A 371 0.97 18.87 12.02
C LEU A 371 2.18 18.62 12.92
N TRP A 372 2.52 17.36 13.20
CA TRP A 372 3.73 16.98 13.94
C TRP A 372 5.00 17.37 13.19
N ILE A 373 5.14 17.07 11.89
CA ILE A 373 6.32 17.46 11.11
C ILE A 373 6.48 18.99 11.12
N PHE A 374 5.39 19.72 10.84
CA PHE A 374 5.39 21.19 10.88
C PHE A 374 5.77 21.74 12.26
N PHE A 375 5.24 21.15 13.34
CA PHE A 375 5.58 21.50 14.72
C PHE A 375 7.05 21.21 15.07
N ALA A 376 7.61 20.10 14.58
CA ALA A 376 9.01 19.73 14.78
C ALA A 376 9.96 20.69 14.04
N VAL A 377 9.66 21.05 12.78
CA VAL A 377 10.36 22.10 12.02
C VAL A 377 10.28 23.43 12.79
N TYR A 378 9.07 23.87 13.13
CA TYR A 378 8.80 25.12 13.83
C TYR A 378 9.56 25.24 15.16
N LEU A 379 9.49 24.21 16.02
CA LEU A 379 10.21 24.20 17.30
C LEU A 379 11.72 24.30 17.07
N THR A 380 12.26 23.53 16.13
CA THR A 380 13.69 23.45 15.85
C THR A 380 14.22 24.79 15.35
N VAL A 381 13.60 25.36 14.32
CA VAL A 381 14.02 26.66 13.75
C VAL A 381 13.80 27.79 14.75
N ARG A 382 12.66 27.85 15.47
CA ARG A 382 12.40 28.91 16.47
C ARG A 382 13.43 28.89 17.61
N ARG A 383 13.82 27.70 18.08
CA ARG A 383 14.87 27.53 19.11
C ARG A 383 16.22 28.00 18.60
N ASP A 384 16.62 27.56 17.41
CA ASP A 384 17.94 27.87 16.89
C ASP A 384 18.07 29.35 16.48
N LYS A 385 16.99 29.95 15.96
CA LYS A 385 16.87 31.39 15.68
C LYS A 385 16.99 32.25 16.95
N LYS A 386 16.59 31.75 18.13
CA LYS A 386 16.87 32.41 19.43
C LYS A 386 18.36 32.30 19.80
N ASN A 387 18.93 31.10 19.72
CA ASN A 387 20.35 30.83 19.97
C ASN A 387 21.26 31.71 19.10
N GLN A 388 21.03 31.77 17.78
CA GLN A 388 21.83 32.61 16.89
C GLN A 388 21.67 34.11 17.16
N ARG A 389 20.47 34.60 17.53
CA ARG A 389 20.32 36.00 17.99
C ARG A 389 21.22 36.29 19.19
N LEU A 390 21.28 35.39 20.17
CA LEU A 390 22.16 35.54 21.33
C LEU A 390 23.65 35.44 20.96
N ARG A 391 24.03 34.54 20.04
CA ARG A 391 25.41 34.44 19.51
C ARG A 391 25.83 35.71 18.76
N LEU A 392 24.98 36.26 17.89
CA LEU A 392 25.24 37.52 17.17
C LEU A 392 25.41 38.69 18.13
N ILE A 393 24.57 38.80 19.16
CA ILE A 393 24.69 39.83 20.21
C ILE A 393 26.03 39.69 20.94
N VAL A 394 26.40 38.49 21.39
CA VAL A 394 27.68 38.29 22.10
C VAL A 394 28.88 38.58 21.19
N ASN A 395 28.84 38.14 19.93
CA ASN A 395 29.90 38.39 18.95
C ASN A 395 30.04 39.88 18.60
N ALA A 396 28.96 40.66 18.60
CA ALA A 396 29.01 42.11 18.39
C ALA A 396 29.60 42.85 19.59
N PHE A 397 29.11 42.57 20.81
CA PHE A 397 29.51 43.34 22.00
C PHE A 397 30.83 42.90 22.65
N TYR A 398 31.26 41.63 22.51
CA TYR A 398 32.38 41.08 23.29
C TYR A 398 33.64 40.74 22.48
N LYS A 399 33.69 41.07 21.18
CA LYS A 399 34.84 40.82 20.28
C LYS A 399 36.17 41.44 20.73
N LYS A 400 36.18 42.31 21.74
CA LYS A 400 37.37 42.99 22.29
C LYS A 400 37.89 42.47 23.64
N ASN A 401 37.14 41.62 24.37
CA ASN A 401 37.54 41.15 25.70
C ASN A 401 37.49 39.61 25.79
N VAL A 402 38.66 38.98 25.67
CA VAL A 402 38.82 37.50 25.59
C VAL A 402 38.26 36.78 26.83
N TYR A 403 38.56 37.25 28.04
CA TYR A 403 38.19 36.56 29.27
C TYR A 403 36.67 36.54 29.55
N THR A 404 35.95 37.63 29.27
CA THR A 404 34.49 37.66 29.46
C THR A 404 33.70 37.03 28.31
N PHE A 405 34.35 36.77 27.17
CA PHE A 405 33.78 35.99 26.08
C PHE A 405 33.62 34.51 26.46
N MET A 406 34.68 33.86 26.97
CA MET A 406 34.69 32.41 27.23
C MET A 406 33.65 31.96 28.26
N ASP A 407 33.48 32.70 29.35
CA ASP A 407 32.52 32.30 30.39
C ASP A 407 31.06 32.47 29.93
N ARG A 408 30.78 33.54 29.17
CA ARG A 408 29.48 33.72 28.49
C ARG A 408 29.24 32.72 27.37
N GLN A 409 30.30 32.17 26.74
CA GLN A 409 30.19 31.09 25.77
C GLN A 409 29.59 29.82 26.41
N LYS A 410 29.92 29.53 27.69
CA LYS A 410 29.29 28.43 28.46
C LYS A 410 27.79 28.70 28.69
N THR A 411 27.42 29.93 29.06
CA THR A 411 26.01 30.33 29.24
C THR A 411 25.23 30.26 27.93
N LEU A 412 25.85 30.67 26.82
CA LEU A 412 25.32 30.49 25.46
C LEU A 412 25.07 29.02 25.12
N LEU A 413 26.02 28.14 25.45
CA LEU A 413 25.89 26.69 25.28
C LEU A 413 24.86 26.04 26.21
N TYR A 414 24.52 26.70 27.34
CA TYR A 414 23.48 26.24 28.24
C TYR A 414 22.06 26.39 27.64
N GLU A 415 21.79 27.47 26.90
CA GLU A 415 20.50 27.67 26.21
C GLU A 415 20.30 26.76 24.97
N GLN A 416 21.36 26.16 24.44
CA GLN A 416 21.31 25.41 23.16
C GLN A 416 20.69 24.01 23.29
N LYS A 417 20.59 23.46 24.50
CA LYS A 417 20.24 22.05 24.75
C LYS A 417 18.94 21.61 24.07
N SER A 418 17.93 22.48 24.06
CA SER A 418 16.61 22.27 23.45
C SER A 418 16.63 21.82 21.98
N LYS A 419 17.54 22.34 21.13
CA LYS A 419 17.60 21.91 19.71
C LYS A 419 18.29 20.55 19.55
N ILE A 420 19.29 20.30 20.39
CA ILE A 420 20.13 19.10 20.31
C ILE A 420 19.34 17.89 20.82
N TYR A 421 18.49 18.07 21.84
CA TYR A 421 17.54 17.04 22.26
C TYR A 421 16.55 16.66 21.15
N MET A 422 16.08 17.60 20.31
CA MET A 422 15.21 17.27 19.17
C MET A 422 15.94 16.39 18.15
N LYS A 423 17.19 16.71 17.80
CA LYS A 423 18.02 15.86 16.92
C LYS A 423 18.24 14.46 17.49
N ILE A 424 18.63 14.35 18.77
CA ILE A 424 18.86 13.06 19.41
C ILE A 424 17.55 12.25 19.46
N PHE A 425 16.42 12.89 19.77
CA PHE A 425 15.10 12.24 19.76
C PHE A 425 14.70 11.72 18.37
N VAL A 426 14.84 12.54 17.33
CA VAL A 426 14.58 12.14 15.93
C VAL A 426 15.48 10.98 15.52
N ASN A 427 16.79 11.05 15.82
CA ASN A 427 17.74 9.99 15.51
C ASN A 427 17.43 8.67 16.22
N TYR A 428 17.02 8.74 17.50
CA TYR A 428 16.56 7.60 18.28
C TYR A 428 15.29 6.98 17.69
N ILE A 429 14.28 7.80 17.41
CA ILE A 429 12.98 7.35 16.86
C ILE A 429 13.13 6.71 15.47
N GLN A 430 13.97 7.28 14.60
CA GLN A 430 14.30 6.74 13.26
C GLN A 430 15.03 5.38 13.31
N ILE A 431 15.71 5.05 14.42
CA ILE A 431 16.36 3.75 14.62
C ILE A 431 15.40 2.80 15.36
N ALA A 432 14.61 3.30 16.31
CA ALA A 432 13.62 2.51 17.03
C ALA A 432 12.49 1.99 16.12
N SER A 433 12.10 2.73 15.08
CA SER A 433 11.13 2.27 14.08
C SER A 433 11.57 1.02 13.30
N ALA A 434 12.89 0.74 13.22
CA ALA A 434 13.39 -0.52 12.65
C ALA A 434 12.85 -1.76 13.37
N ALA A 435 12.48 -1.66 14.65
CA ALA A 435 11.87 -2.74 15.43
C ALA A 435 10.51 -3.20 14.87
N VAL A 436 9.78 -2.34 14.14
CA VAL A 436 8.51 -2.70 13.48
C VAL A 436 8.71 -3.74 12.36
N SER A 437 9.92 -3.83 11.79
CA SER A 437 10.26 -4.81 10.74
C SER A 437 10.41 -6.26 11.24
N PHE A 438 10.27 -6.50 12.54
CA PHE A 438 10.41 -7.81 13.19
C PHE A 438 9.07 -8.53 13.40
N ASN A 439 7.95 -7.96 12.92
CA ASN A 439 6.60 -8.55 13.02
C ASN A 439 6.23 -9.03 14.44
N LEU A 440 6.69 -8.30 15.46
CA LEU A 440 6.30 -8.57 16.84
C LEU A 440 4.79 -8.38 16.97
N ASN A 441 4.12 -9.33 17.63
CA ASN A 441 2.66 -9.36 17.74
C ASN A 441 2.17 -8.34 18.80
N ILE A 442 2.26 -7.06 18.45
CA ILE A 442 2.04 -5.88 19.31
C ILE A 442 0.70 -5.24 18.96
N GLY A 443 -0.03 -4.74 19.97
CA GLY A 443 -1.24 -3.95 19.76
C GLY A 443 -0.98 -2.71 18.88
N ALA A 444 -1.75 -2.58 17.80
CA ALA A 444 -1.49 -1.69 16.66
C ALA A 444 -1.12 -0.24 17.05
N TYR A 445 -1.76 0.33 18.08
CA TYR A 445 -1.52 1.70 18.55
C TYR A 445 -0.03 2.03 18.86
N VAL A 446 0.75 1.04 19.32
CA VAL A 446 2.18 1.24 19.62
C VAL A 446 3.01 1.25 18.33
N ILE A 447 2.65 0.40 17.37
CA ILE A 447 3.28 0.36 16.03
C ILE A 447 2.96 1.67 15.29
N ASP A 448 1.70 2.10 15.26
CA ASP A 448 1.26 3.39 14.71
C ASP A 448 2.10 4.54 15.26
N ALA A 449 2.16 4.69 16.59
CA ALA A 449 2.83 5.81 17.25
C ALA A 449 4.34 5.86 16.96
N ILE A 450 5.02 4.71 16.89
CA ILE A 450 6.44 4.66 16.53
C ILE A 450 6.63 4.98 15.05
N SER A 451 5.76 4.46 14.19
CA SER A 451 5.88 4.59 12.73
C SER A 451 5.60 6.01 12.26
N TYR A 452 4.55 6.68 12.78
CA TYR A 452 4.28 8.09 12.48
C TYR A 452 5.38 9.06 12.94
N LEU A 453 6.17 8.69 13.96
CA LEU A 453 7.26 9.54 14.43
C LEU A 453 8.57 9.27 13.69
N GLY A 454 8.85 8.01 13.30
CA GLY A 454 10.12 7.60 12.70
C GLY A 454 10.14 7.41 11.19
N VAL A 455 8.97 7.16 10.58
CA VAL A 455 8.80 6.89 9.14
C VAL A 455 7.53 7.63 8.66
N PRO A 456 7.49 8.98 8.76
CA PRO A 456 6.25 9.76 8.74
C PRO A 456 5.60 9.92 7.35
N ILE A 457 6.35 9.78 6.25
CA ILE A 457 5.86 10.00 4.89
C ILE A 457 5.19 8.76 4.33
N SER A 458 5.83 7.58 4.38
CA SER A 458 5.20 6.34 3.89
C SER A 458 3.90 6.05 4.66
N THR A 459 3.96 6.14 5.99
CA THR A 459 2.81 5.97 6.90
C THR A 459 1.70 6.99 6.70
N SER A 460 2.00 8.17 6.15
CA SER A 460 0.98 9.17 5.77
C SER A 460 0.35 8.86 4.41
N ILE A 461 1.14 8.32 3.47
CA ILE A 461 0.72 8.08 2.08
C ILE A 461 -0.13 6.83 1.91
N ASP A 462 -0.03 5.84 2.82
CA ASP A 462 -0.97 4.71 2.84
C ASP A 462 -2.43 5.15 3.17
N TYR A 463 -2.60 6.25 3.94
CA TYR A 463 -3.93 6.85 4.15
C TYR A 463 -4.41 7.68 2.96
N LEU A 464 -3.50 8.10 2.07
CA LEU A 464 -3.82 8.78 0.82
C LEU A 464 -4.04 7.81 -0.35
N GLU A 465 -3.75 6.51 -0.19
CA GLU A 465 -3.75 5.53 -1.29
C GLU A 465 -5.08 5.46 -2.07
N CYS A 466 -6.22 5.54 -1.38
CA CYS A 466 -7.54 5.62 -2.03
C CYS A 466 -7.72 6.90 -2.87
N LEU A 467 -7.17 8.04 -2.42
CA LEU A 467 -7.26 9.33 -3.12
C LEU A 467 -6.25 9.42 -4.27
N ILE A 468 -5.09 8.76 -4.13
CA ILE A 468 -4.04 8.72 -5.15
C ILE A 468 -4.46 7.82 -6.32
N LYS A 469 -5.20 6.73 -6.06
CA LYS A 469 -5.82 5.89 -7.09
C LYS A 469 -6.69 6.71 -8.06
N ASP A 470 -7.56 7.57 -7.51
CA ASP A 470 -8.59 8.27 -8.29
C ASP A 470 -8.03 9.36 -9.22
N LEU A 471 -6.71 9.55 -9.25
CA LEU A 471 -6.00 10.45 -10.17
C LEU A 471 -5.88 9.92 -11.61
N ASN A 472 -6.30 8.68 -11.89
CA ASN A 472 -6.39 8.08 -13.23
C ASN A 472 -5.17 8.31 -14.15
N SER A 473 -3.95 8.10 -13.62
CA SER A 473 -2.71 8.18 -14.39
C SER A 473 -2.24 6.82 -14.90
N ASP A 474 -1.59 6.78 -16.05
CA ASP A 474 -0.92 5.58 -16.59
C ASP A 474 0.28 5.10 -15.74
N ILE A 475 0.72 5.91 -14.76
CA ILE A 475 1.80 5.57 -13.83
C ILE A 475 1.29 4.54 -12.80
N PRO A 476 1.94 3.37 -12.64
CA PRO A 476 1.55 2.39 -11.63
C PRO A 476 1.60 2.98 -10.22
N LEU A 477 0.58 2.66 -9.41
CA LEU A 477 0.31 3.26 -8.10
C LEU A 477 1.53 3.33 -7.16
N ILE A 478 2.38 2.29 -7.16
CA ILE A 478 3.60 2.24 -6.34
C ILE A 478 4.62 3.35 -6.68
N TYR A 479 4.75 3.73 -7.95
CA TYR A 479 5.63 4.80 -8.39
C TYR A 479 4.98 6.18 -8.23
N LEU A 480 3.65 6.25 -8.40
CA LEU A 480 2.88 7.47 -8.10
C LEU A 480 2.96 7.83 -6.60
N LYS A 481 2.83 6.83 -5.71
CA LYS A 481 3.05 7.00 -4.26
C LYS A 481 4.47 7.55 -3.98
N LEU A 482 5.52 7.03 -4.64
CA LEU A 482 6.89 7.56 -4.49
C LEU A 482 7.02 9.02 -4.98
N ILE A 483 6.39 9.40 -6.09
CA ILE A 483 6.39 10.79 -6.58
C ILE A 483 5.76 11.73 -5.54
N VAL A 484 4.63 11.33 -4.95
CA VAL A 484 4.00 12.08 -3.83
C VAL A 484 4.93 12.14 -2.61
N SER A 485 5.63 11.06 -2.26
CA SER A 485 6.62 11.04 -1.17
C SER A 485 7.75 12.05 -1.38
N ILE A 486 8.28 12.14 -2.61
CA ILE A 486 9.38 13.06 -2.98
C ILE A 486 8.93 14.53 -2.96
N LEU A 487 7.69 14.82 -3.38
CA LEU A 487 7.13 16.17 -3.39
C LEU A 487 6.67 16.67 -2.02
N CYS A 488 6.24 15.77 -1.12
CA CYS A 488 5.76 16.08 0.22
C CYS A 488 6.70 17.01 1.05
N PRO A 489 8.02 16.77 1.17
CA PRO A 489 8.91 17.69 1.90
C PRO A 489 9.02 19.06 1.23
N LEU A 490 8.90 19.17 -0.09
CA LEU A 490 8.88 20.48 -0.77
C LEU A 490 7.60 21.25 -0.43
N ALA A 491 6.44 20.58 -0.38
CA ALA A 491 5.18 21.19 0.05
C ALA A 491 5.24 21.65 1.53
N ILE A 492 5.77 20.81 2.43
CA ILE A 492 5.94 21.17 3.86
C ILE A 492 6.87 22.37 4.02
N LEU A 493 7.97 22.43 3.25
CA LEU A 493 8.88 23.57 3.23
C LEU A 493 8.18 24.85 2.73
N LEU A 494 7.41 24.77 1.64
CA LEU A 494 6.64 25.90 1.11
C LEU A 494 5.63 26.44 2.13
N VAL A 495 4.89 25.57 2.82
CA VAL A 495 3.96 25.97 3.89
C VAL A 495 4.69 26.65 5.05
N TYR A 496 5.87 26.15 5.44
CA TYR A 496 6.71 26.80 6.46
C TYR A 496 7.27 28.16 6.00
N LEU A 497 7.63 28.31 4.73
CA LEU A 497 8.08 29.59 4.16
C LEU A 497 6.95 30.63 4.15
N VAL A 498 5.73 30.24 3.74
CA VAL A 498 4.54 31.09 3.81
C VAL A 498 4.27 31.52 5.26
N TYR A 499 4.35 30.59 6.22
CA TYR A 499 4.22 30.89 7.65
C TYR A 499 5.25 31.93 8.15
N GLU A 500 6.54 31.74 7.85
CA GLU A 500 7.59 32.70 8.24
C GLU A 500 7.38 34.08 7.58
N VAL A 501 6.97 34.14 6.31
CA VAL A 501 6.66 35.41 5.62
C VAL A 501 5.48 36.14 6.28
N ILE A 502 4.41 35.42 6.64
CA ILE A 502 3.26 35.99 7.35
C ILE A 502 3.68 36.54 8.72
N ILE A 503 4.36 35.73 9.54
CA ILE A 503 4.84 36.16 10.87
C ILE A 503 5.82 37.33 10.77
N GLN A 504 6.66 37.37 9.74
CA GLN A 504 7.58 38.48 9.49
C GLN A 504 6.82 39.78 9.14
N LYS A 505 5.87 39.72 8.20
CA LYS A 505 5.03 40.88 7.84
C LYS A 505 4.17 41.38 9.02
N CYS A 506 3.59 40.48 9.80
CA CYS A 506 2.66 40.82 10.88
C CYS A 506 3.33 41.20 12.21
N TYR A 507 4.56 40.76 12.50
CA TYR A 507 5.16 40.90 13.83
C TYR A 507 6.63 41.40 13.84
N TYR A 508 7.43 41.17 12.79
CA TYR A 508 8.88 41.44 12.83
C TYR A 508 9.43 42.10 11.55
N LYS A 509 9.56 43.43 11.53
CA LYS A 509 10.07 44.22 10.38
C LYS A 509 11.53 43.97 9.95
N SER A 510 12.25 42.99 10.53
CA SER A 510 13.66 42.71 10.20
C SER A 510 13.81 41.49 9.28
N THR A 511 14.34 41.71 8.07
CA THR A 511 14.50 40.69 7.01
C THR A 511 15.71 39.77 7.20
N ARG A 512 16.81 40.25 7.81
CA ARG A 512 18.14 39.58 7.84
C ARG A 512 18.18 38.15 8.42
N LEU A 513 17.17 37.70 9.16
CA LEU A 513 17.08 36.33 9.71
C LEU A 513 16.08 35.41 8.97
N PHE A 514 15.48 35.85 7.86
CA PHE A 514 14.62 34.98 7.04
C PHE A 514 15.44 33.84 6.42
N SER A 515 16.50 34.17 5.67
CA SER A 515 17.36 33.18 5.00
C SER A 515 17.95 32.14 5.95
N TYR A 516 18.31 32.51 7.19
CA TYR A 516 18.71 31.56 8.25
C TYR A 516 17.64 30.49 8.51
N SER A 517 16.39 30.94 8.58
CA SER A 517 15.23 30.09 8.88
C SER A 517 15.00 29.09 7.75
N VAL A 518 15.20 29.53 6.50
CA VAL A 518 15.15 28.66 5.31
C VAL A 518 16.21 27.57 5.37
N TYR A 519 17.50 27.91 5.49
CA TYR A 519 18.57 26.90 5.55
C TYR A 519 18.36 25.91 6.70
N THR A 520 17.99 26.40 7.89
CA THR A 520 17.75 25.56 9.07
C THR A 520 16.55 24.61 8.85
N ALA A 521 15.46 25.10 8.26
CA ALA A 521 14.28 24.29 7.95
C ALA A 521 14.58 23.22 6.90
N SER A 522 15.21 23.59 5.77
CA SER A 522 15.55 22.66 4.69
C SER A 522 16.49 21.56 5.17
N ILE A 523 17.53 21.90 5.95
CA ILE A 523 18.47 20.90 6.48
C ILE A 523 17.78 19.99 7.51
N PHE A 524 16.98 20.53 8.43
CA PHE A 524 16.26 19.69 9.41
C PHE A 524 15.25 18.76 8.74
N LEU A 525 14.49 19.27 7.76
CA LEU A 525 13.50 18.47 7.04
C LEU A 525 14.17 17.36 6.22
N PHE A 526 15.30 17.65 5.56
CA PHE A 526 16.13 16.63 4.92
C PHE A 526 16.59 15.55 5.91
N LEU A 527 17.19 15.92 7.04
CA LEU A 527 17.66 14.96 8.06
C LEU A 527 16.52 14.14 8.69
N TYR A 528 15.30 14.68 8.75
CA TYR A 528 14.14 13.98 9.30
C TYR A 528 13.50 13.01 8.29
N VAL A 529 13.40 13.41 7.02
CA VAL A 529 12.67 12.68 5.97
C VAL A 529 13.55 11.71 5.17
N GLN A 530 14.84 12.01 4.99
CA GLN A 530 15.73 11.22 4.11
C GLN A 530 15.75 9.70 4.41
N PRO A 531 15.76 9.22 5.68
CA PRO A 531 15.74 7.78 5.96
C PRO A 531 14.47 7.06 5.47
N ASP A 532 13.32 7.73 5.51
CA ASP A 532 12.03 7.19 5.06
C ASP A 532 12.02 7.04 3.53
N LEU A 533 12.35 8.11 2.80
CA LEU A 533 12.44 8.08 1.33
C LEU A 533 13.46 7.04 0.85
N VAL A 534 14.61 6.93 1.51
CA VAL A 534 15.63 5.92 1.18
C VAL A 534 15.12 4.50 1.46
N SER A 535 14.31 4.29 2.51
CA SER A 535 13.66 2.99 2.76
C SER A 535 12.59 2.65 1.71
N GLN A 536 11.80 3.62 1.26
CA GLN A 536 10.83 3.42 0.18
C GLN A 536 11.53 3.07 -1.15
N MET A 537 12.56 3.83 -1.52
CA MET A 537 13.31 3.61 -2.77
C MET A 537 14.08 2.29 -2.76
N ILE A 538 14.71 1.90 -1.65
CA ILE A 538 15.37 0.59 -1.55
C ILE A 538 14.32 -0.54 -1.55
N GLY A 539 13.16 -0.36 -0.90
CA GLY A 539 12.05 -1.32 -0.95
C GLY A 539 11.41 -1.49 -2.33
N LEU A 540 11.50 -0.48 -3.20
CA LEU A 540 11.09 -0.55 -4.61
C LEU A 540 12.13 -1.23 -5.53
N LEU A 541 13.41 -1.23 -5.14
CA LEU A 541 14.50 -1.93 -5.85
C LEU A 541 14.81 -3.33 -5.27
N SER A 542 14.11 -3.73 -4.21
CA SER A 542 14.30 -5.01 -3.53
C SER A 542 13.20 -5.98 -3.93
N CYS A 543 13.58 -7.24 -4.17
CA CYS A 543 12.66 -8.31 -4.55
C CYS A 543 12.52 -9.34 -3.43
N ARG A 544 11.34 -9.93 -3.29
CA ARG A 544 11.04 -11.09 -2.45
C ARG A 544 10.63 -12.24 -3.35
N LYS A 545 11.38 -13.34 -3.30
CA LYS A 545 10.99 -14.57 -4.00
C LYS A 545 9.84 -15.27 -3.27
N ILE A 546 8.82 -15.65 -4.03
CA ILE A 546 7.72 -16.53 -3.60
C ILE A 546 7.58 -17.62 -4.66
N MET A 547 7.79 -18.88 -4.25
CA MET A 547 7.90 -20.03 -5.16
C MET A 547 8.92 -19.73 -6.27
N ASN A 548 8.51 -19.66 -7.54
CA ASN A 548 9.39 -19.38 -8.67
C ASN A 548 9.49 -17.89 -9.05
N THR A 549 8.60 -17.04 -8.55
CA THR A 549 8.42 -15.65 -9.01
C THR A 549 8.99 -14.64 -8.01
N ASP A 550 9.66 -13.60 -8.52
CA ASP A 550 10.18 -12.49 -7.72
C ASP A 550 9.22 -11.29 -7.76
N TYR A 551 8.74 -10.85 -6.59
CA TYR A 551 7.82 -9.72 -6.44
C TYR A 551 8.48 -8.53 -5.73
N ILE A 552 8.02 -7.30 -5.99
CA ILE A 552 8.60 -6.09 -5.39
C ILE A 552 8.30 -6.06 -3.88
N LEU A 553 9.33 -5.88 -3.04
CA LEU A 553 9.25 -6.04 -1.58
C LEU A 553 8.23 -5.12 -0.89
N ILE A 554 7.96 -3.93 -1.43
CA ILE A 554 7.01 -2.96 -0.87
C ILE A 554 5.54 -3.21 -1.29
N ASN A 555 5.31 -3.94 -2.38
CA ASN A 555 3.98 -4.33 -2.85
C ASN A 555 4.04 -5.54 -3.78
N MET A 556 3.51 -6.68 -3.33
CA MET A 556 3.65 -7.96 -4.03
C MET A 556 2.62 -8.20 -5.15
N ASN A 557 1.77 -7.22 -5.47
CA ASN A 557 0.96 -7.26 -6.70
C ASN A 557 1.80 -6.98 -7.97
N TYR A 558 3.08 -6.58 -7.81
CA TYR A 558 3.98 -6.22 -8.90
C TYR A 558 5.19 -7.16 -8.94
N GLN A 559 5.49 -7.70 -10.11
CA GLN A 559 6.65 -8.57 -10.34
C GLN A 559 7.92 -7.75 -10.64
N CYS A 560 9.05 -8.19 -10.08
CA CYS A 560 10.37 -7.68 -10.41
C CYS A 560 10.78 -8.03 -11.85
N TYR A 561 11.80 -7.33 -12.36
CA TYR A 561 12.41 -7.54 -13.69
C TYR A 561 11.48 -7.37 -14.91
N THR A 562 10.20 -7.07 -14.71
CA THR A 562 9.27 -6.57 -15.75
C THR A 562 9.79 -5.26 -16.38
N ASP A 563 9.40 -4.94 -17.61
CA ASP A 563 9.94 -3.75 -18.29
C ASP A 563 9.46 -2.43 -17.67
N THR A 564 8.27 -2.42 -17.08
CA THR A 564 7.80 -1.31 -16.23
C THR A 564 8.67 -1.16 -14.98
N TYR A 565 9.03 -2.26 -14.31
CA TYR A 565 9.99 -2.25 -13.20
C TYR A 565 11.35 -1.69 -13.65
N LYS A 566 11.92 -2.17 -14.76
CA LYS A 566 13.20 -1.68 -15.30
C LYS A 566 13.15 -0.17 -15.59
N PHE A 567 12.10 0.28 -16.29
CA PHE A 567 11.91 1.68 -16.66
C PHE A 567 11.85 2.60 -15.43
N TYR A 568 10.93 2.37 -14.49
CA TYR A 568 10.81 3.23 -13.31
C TYR A 568 12.02 3.11 -12.36
N SER A 569 12.66 1.94 -12.27
CA SER A 569 13.90 1.77 -11.49
C SER A 569 15.02 2.69 -12.00
N ILE A 570 15.22 2.77 -13.32
CA ILE A 570 16.29 3.57 -13.93
C ILE A 570 15.91 5.05 -14.06
N ALA A 571 14.67 5.36 -14.45
CA ALA A 571 14.22 6.73 -14.72
C ALA A 571 13.82 7.52 -13.45
N LEU A 572 13.36 6.84 -12.40
CA LEU A 572 12.83 7.48 -11.18
C LEU A 572 13.57 7.03 -9.92
N VAL A 573 13.59 5.73 -9.60
CA VAL A 573 14.00 5.27 -8.26
C VAL A 573 15.50 5.44 -8.02
N LEU A 574 16.35 4.97 -8.93
CA LEU A 574 17.81 5.02 -8.80
C LEU A 574 18.38 6.45 -8.80
N PRO A 575 17.95 7.39 -9.69
CA PRO A 575 18.43 8.77 -9.66
C PRO A 575 18.12 9.50 -8.35
N PHE A 576 16.90 9.37 -7.83
CA PHE A 576 16.52 9.98 -6.55
C PHE A 576 17.17 9.28 -5.36
N LEU A 577 17.41 7.97 -5.41
CA LEU A 577 18.16 7.25 -4.39
C LEU A 577 19.62 7.76 -4.31
N ILE A 578 20.30 7.90 -5.45
CA ILE A 578 21.66 8.46 -5.53
C ILE A 578 21.69 9.91 -5.03
N LEU A 579 20.69 10.73 -5.40
CA LEU A 579 20.55 12.11 -4.93
C LEU A 579 20.46 12.18 -3.40
N CYS A 580 19.60 11.37 -2.78
CA CYS A 580 19.33 11.38 -1.34
C CYS A 580 20.39 10.66 -0.48
N THR A 581 21.12 9.69 -1.02
CA THR A 581 22.13 8.90 -0.26
C THR A 581 23.56 9.41 -0.45
N ILE A 582 23.93 9.86 -1.65
CA ILE A 582 25.30 10.24 -1.99
C ILE A 582 25.39 11.76 -2.24
N VAL A 583 24.65 12.30 -3.20
CA VAL A 583 24.88 13.67 -3.70
C VAL A 583 24.61 14.72 -2.64
N LEU A 584 23.45 14.67 -1.96
CA LEU A 584 23.09 15.67 -0.94
C LEU A 584 23.99 15.59 0.31
N PRO A 585 24.27 14.41 0.90
CA PRO A 585 25.23 14.31 2.01
C PRO A 585 26.65 14.74 1.63
N ALA A 586 27.14 14.35 0.44
CA ALA A 586 28.47 14.75 -0.04
C ALA A 586 28.54 16.27 -0.28
N PHE A 587 27.52 16.87 -0.90
CA PHE A 587 27.44 18.33 -1.08
C PHE A 587 27.52 19.06 0.26
N LEU A 588 26.72 18.66 1.26
CA LEU A 588 26.74 19.28 2.59
C LEU A 588 28.10 19.12 3.28
N PHE A 589 28.73 17.95 3.19
CA PHE A 589 30.07 17.72 3.73
C PHE A 589 31.14 18.59 3.05
N ILE A 590 31.16 18.61 1.72
CA ILE A 590 32.12 19.39 0.91
C ILE A 590 31.98 20.89 1.19
N GLN A 591 30.75 21.41 1.27
CA GLN A 591 30.50 22.82 1.60
C GLN A 591 31.06 23.19 2.98
N ILE A 592 30.87 22.35 4.01
CA ILE A 592 31.42 22.59 5.35
C ILE A 592 32.96 22.47 5.35
N TYR A 593 33.53 21.47 4.68
CA TYR A 593 34.97 21.25 4.58
C TYR A 593 35.72 22.41 3.89
N ILE A 594 35.20 22.90 2.76
CA ILE A 594 35.75 24.07 2.06
C ILE A 594 35.58 25.33 2.93
N SER A 595 34.42 25.50 3.58
CA SER A 595 34.14 26.62 4.48
C SER A 595 35.12 26.67 5.66
N GLN A 596 35.39 25.52 6.28
CA GLN A 596 36.35 25.38 7.38
C GLN A 596 37.76 25.75 6.94
N ARG A 597 38.23 25.25 5.78
CA ARG A 597 39.57 25.56 5.26
C ARG A 597 39.74 27.03 4.85
N ARG A 598 38.70 27.69 4.31
CA ARG A 598 38.80 29.08 3.80
C ARG A 598 38.54 30.16 4.84
N HIS A 599 37.68 29.91 5.83
CA HIS A 599 37.17 30.95 6.74
C HIS A 599 37.01 30.49 8.20
N GLY A 600 37.14 29.19 8.48
CA GLY A 600 36.89 28.59 9.79
C GLY A 600 35.40 28.44 10.12
N LEU A 601 35.07 27.42 10.94
CA LEU A 601 33.70 27.10 11.36
C LEU A 601 33.03 28.20 12.23
N ASN A 602 33.84 29.13 12.75
CA ASN A 602 33.40 30.26 13.58
C ASN A 602 33.04 31.52 12.76
N ASP A 603 33.20 31.53 11.43
CA ASP A 603 32.68 32.61 10.59
C ASP A 603 31.15 32.72 10.69
N VAL A 604 30.66 33.96 10.76
CA VAL A 604 29.23 34.25 10.95
C VAL A 604 28.40 33.88 9.73
N LYS A 605 28.90 34.05 8.49
CA LYS A 605 28.13 33.71 7.29
C LYS A 605 27.98 32.19 7.15
N ILE A 606 29.04 31.43 7.43
CA ILE A 606 29.03 29.96 7.43
C ILE A 606 28.15 29.42 8.55
N ASN A 607 28.26 29.95 9.77
CA ASN A 607 27.41 29.53 10.89
C ASN A 607 25.91 29.83 10.61
N LEU A 608 25.61 30.91 9.88
CA LEU A 608 24.25 31.25 9.45
C LEU A 608 23.71 30.39 8.26
N LYS A 609 24.55 29.59 7.58
CA LYS A 609 24.10 28.65 6.53
C LYS A 609 24.09 27.21 7.00
N TYR A 610 25.20 26.76 7.59
CA TYR A 610 25.47 25.35 7.88
C TYR A 610 25.66 25.05 9.37
N GLY A 611 25.57 26.06 10.25
CA GLY A 611 25.76 25.89 11.69
C GLY A 611 24.83 24.86 12.32
N PHE A 612 23.63 24.63 11.75
CA PHE A 612 22.74 23.55 12.20
C PHE A 612 23.33 22.14 12.06
N LEU A 613 24.35 21.93 11.22
CA LEU A 613 25.00 20.61 11.03
C LEU A 613 26.14 20.36 12.03
N PHE A 614 26.91 21.39 12.41
CA PHE A 614 28.16 21.21 13.14
C PHE A 614 28.26 21.90 14.51
N GLN A 615 27.42 22.89 14.82
CA GLN A 615 27.64 23.85 15.93
C GLN A 615 27.68 23.22 17.34
N GLU A 616 27.00 22.09 17.54
CA GLU A 616 26.98 21.33 18.79
C GLU A 616 28.10 20.27 18.94
N TYR A 617 28.81 19.96 17.85
CA TYR A 617 29.92 19.00 17.83
C TYR A 617 31.26 19.71 18.06
N LYS A 618 32.29 18.97 18.46
CA LYS A 618 33.66 19.51 18.59
C LYS A 618 34.26 19.79 17.22
N ASP A 619 35.09 20.82 17.09
CA ASP A 619 35.69 21.24 15.82
C ASP A 619 36.54 20.16 15.12
N SER A 620 37.05 19.17 15.87
CA SER A 620 37.77 18.00 15.34
C SER A 620 36.89 16.90 14.74
N VAL A 621 35.57 16.91 15.02
CA VAL A 621 34.58 15.92 14.57
C VAL A 621 33.28 16.61 14.11
N TYR A 622 33.43 17.79 13.50
CA TYR A 622 32.35 18.64 12.97
C TYR A 622 31.40 17.92 12.00
N PHE A 623 31.87 16.84 11.36
CA PHE A 623 31.17 16.03 10.36
C PHE A 623 30.26 14.94 10.96
N TRP A 624 30.08 14.88 12.28
CA TRP A 624 29.39 13.77 12.95
C TRP A 624 27.95 13.52 12.47
N GLU A 625 27.24 14.56 12.02
CA GLU A 625 25.89 14.39 11.43
C GLU A 625 25.93 13.50 10.17
N ILE A 626 27.00 13.52 9.39
CA ILE A 626 27.18 12.67 8.20
C ILE A 626 27.37 11.19 8.63
N ILE A 627 28.08 10.94 9.73
CA ILE A 627 28.22 9.58 10.30
C ILE A 627 26.85 9.03 10.70
N LYS A 628 25.96 9.88 11.24
CA LYS A 628 24.56 9.51 11.57
C LYS A 628 23.70 9.25 10.33
N ILE A 629 23.96 9.90 9.20
CA ILE A 629 23.30 9.58 7.92
C ILE A 629 23.77 8.21 7.41
N ILE A 630 25.09 7.97 7.37
CA ILE A 630 25.68 6.71 6.92
C ILE A 630 25.17 5.53 7.75
N GLN A 631 25.13 5.66 9.09
CA GLN A 631 24.58 4.64 9.99
C GLN A 631 23.16 4.22 9.59
N LYS A 632 22.27 5.18 9.27
CA LYS A 632 20.89 4.91 8.88
C LYS A 632 20.80 4.24 7.52
N ILE A 633 21.58 4.70 6.53
CA ILE A 633 21.63 4.08 5.21
C ILE A 633 22.03 2.60 5.31
N VAL A 634 23.06 2.28 6.10
CA VAL A 634 23.47 0.88 6.34
C VAL A 634 22.36 0.06 7.01
N ILE A 635 21.69 0.60 8.04
CA ILE A 635 20.55 -0.07 8.68
C ILE A 635 19.41 -0.33 7.68
N ILE A 636 19.08 0.63 6.82
CA ILE A 636 18.01 0.49 5.81
C ILE A 636 18.36 -0.56 4.75
N ILE A 637 19.62 -0.62 4.29
CA ILE A 637 20.08 -1.67 3.36
C ILE A 637 19.91 -3.05 4.01
N LEU A 638 20.35 -3.21 5.26
CA LEU A 638 20.20 -4.47 6.01
C LEU A 638 18.73 -4.86 6.23
N LEU A 639 17.86 -3.89 6.51
CA LEU A 639 16.42 -4.10 6.73
C LEU A 639 15.71 -4.70 5.51
N ASN A 640 16.08 -4.25 4.30
CA ASN A 640 15.46 -4.70 3.05
C ASN A 640 16.12 -5.98 2.52
N PHE A 641 17.45 -6.02 2.45
CA PHE A 641 18.20 -7.15 1.89
C PHE A 641 18.00 -8.45 2.70
N TYR A 642 17.95 -8.36 4.03
CA TYR A 642 17.66 -9.51 4.90
C TYR A 642 16.19 -9.54 5.37
N SER A 643 15.27 -8.94 4.60
CA SER A 643 13.85 -8.82 4.96
C SER A 643 13.23 -10.14 5.43
N GLN A 644 13.45 -11.23 4.68
CA GLN A 644 13.00 -12.60 4.97
C GLN A 644 13.73 -13.28 6.14
N VAL A 645 14.97 -12.87 6.48
CA VAL A 645 15.85 -13.60 7.43
C VAL A 645 16.02 -12.81 8.73
N VAL A 646 14.97 -12.80 9.55
CA VAL A 646 14.82 -11.93 10.74
C VAL A 646 16.01 -12.00 11.71
N MET A 647 16.58 -13.19 11.95
CA MET A 647 17.72 -13.37 12.86
C MET A 647 18.99 -12.67 12.35
N VAL A 648 19.34 -12.89 11.08
CA VAL A 648 20.51 -12.28 10.43
C VAL A 648 20.34 -10.75 10.34
N LYS A 649 19.15 -10.30 9.90
CA LYS A 649 18.75 -8.89 9.85
C LYS A 649 19.03 -8.17 11.18
N GLY A 650 18.53 -8.73 12.29
CA GLY A 650 18.66 -8.11 13.59
C GLY A 650 20.06 -8.15 14.19
N ILE A 651 20.82 -9.23 14.01
CA ILE A 651 22.21 -9.32 14.47
C ILE A 651 23.09 -8.28 13.75
N LEU A 652 22.95 -8.14 12.43
CA LEU A 652 23.72 -7.16 11.66
C LEU A 652 23.35 -5.70 12.04
N ILE A 653 22.06 -5.40 12.24
CA ILE A 653 21.61 -4.08 12.71
C ILE A 653 22.15 -3.79 14.12
N TYR A 654 22.11 -4.78 15.02
CA TYR A 654 22.68 -4.66 16.38
C TYR A 654 24.18 -4.33 16.33
N LEU A 655 24.97 -5.02 15.50
CA LEU A 655 26.40 -4.75 15.31
C LEU A 655 26.66 -3.34 14.77
N VAL A 656 25.85 -2.83 13.84
CA VAL A 656 25.96 -1.45 13.32
C VAL A 656 25.65 -0.41 14.40
N ILE A 657 24.65 -0.64 15.25
CA ILE A 657 24.33 0.26 16.38
C ILE A 657 25.44 0.20 17.44
N LEU A 658 25.98 -0.98 17.76
CA LEU A 658 27.14 -1.12 18.65
C LEU A 658 28.37 -0.39 18.11
N PHE A 659 28.69 -0.54 16.83
CA PHE A 659 29.85 0.11 16.20
C PHE A 659 29.75 1.64 16.28
N TYR A 660 28.57 2.22 15.96
CA TYR A 660 28.31 3.63 16.20
C TYR A 660 28.47 4.01 17.69
N GLY A 661 27.98 3.18 18.61
CA GLY A 661 28.13 3.38 20.05
C GLY A 661 29.60 3.41 20.51
N VAL A 662 30.44 2.51 20.01
CA VAL A 662 31.88 2.50 20.28
C VAL A 662 32.54 3.77 19.76
N LEU A 663 32.23 4.19 18.53
CA LEU A 663 32.73 5.45 17.96
C LEU A 663 32.27 6.66 18.77
N SER A 664 30.98 6.76 19.12
CA SER A 664 30.41 7.88 19.90
C SER A 664 31.06 7.97 21.29
N ASN A 665 31.32 6.84 21.96
CA ASN A 665 32.03 6.82 23.25
C ASN A 665 33.53 7.13 23.14
N LYS A 666 34.20 6.75 22.04
CA LYS A 666 35.61 7.05 21.77
C LYS A 666 35.83 8.54 21.50
N TYR A 667 35.08 9.13 20.58
CA TYR A 667 35.27 10.51 20.14
C TYR A 667 34.52 11.54 21.00
N LYS A 668 33.42 11.13 21.66
CA LYS A 668 32.53 11.98 22.49
C LYS A 668 32.15 13.25 21.71
N PRO A 669 31.40 13.12 20.60
CA PRO A 669 31.36 14.11 19.53
C PRO A 669 30.78 15.46 19.95
N TYR A 670 29.85 15.49 20.90
CA TYR A 670 29.24 16.72 21.40
C TYR A 670 30.19 17.52 22.31
N GLN A 671 30.07 18.85 22.26
CA GLN A 671 30.83 19.78 23.13
C GLN A 671 30.50 19.65 24.62
N GLN A 672 29.38 19.02 25.00
CA GLN A 672 29.00 18.81 26.41
C GLN A 672 28.85 17.31 26.71
N ASP A 673 29.49 16.84 27.78
CA ASP A 673 29.39 15.44 28.22
C ASP A 673 27.97 15.01 28.62
N GLN A 674 27.11 15.96 29.01
CA GLN A 674 25.69 15.69 29.24
C GLN A 674 24.98 15.23 27.95
N LEU A 675 25.39 15.74 26.78
CA LEU A 675 24.81 15.36 25.49
C LEU A 675 25.42 14.04 24.98
N ASN A 676 26.73 13.85 25.13
CA ASN A 676 27.41 12.58 24.84
C ASN A 676 26.78 11.41 25.63
N LYS A 677 26.47 11.61 26.92
CA LYS A 677 25.79 10.59 27.73
C LYS A 677 24.38 10.27 27.24
N ILE A 678 23.61 11.27 26.81
CA ILE A 678 22.24 11.05 26.31
C ILE A 678 22.25 10.35 24.94
N ASP A 679 23.16 10.71 24.04
CA ASP A 679 23.35 10.04 22.74
C ASP A 679 23.77 8.57 22.90
N ASN A 680 24.68 8.29 23.86
CA ASN A 680 25.06 6.94 24.23
C ASN A 680 23.86 6.16 24.82
N TYR A 681 23.08 6.75 25.75
CA TYR A 681 21.89 6.10 26.30
C TYR A 681 20.84 5.78 25.22
N SER A 682 20.57 6.68 24.27
CA SER A 682 19.68 6.35 23.13
C SER A 682 20.23 5.20 22.30
N THR A 683 21.55 5.19 22.03
CA THR A 683 22.20 4.15 21.24
C THR A 683 22.10 2.78 21.93
N GLN A 684 22.37 2.74 23.24
CA GLN A 684 22.28 1.53 24.06
C GLN A 684 20.83 1.00 24.10
N ILE A 685 19.83 1.87 24.20
CA ILE A 685 18.41 1.48 24.21
C ILE A 685 17.96 0.96 22.84
N CYS A 686 18.38 1.58 21.74
CA CYS A 686 18.13 1.05 20.39
C CYS A 686 18.78 -0.33 20.21
N ALA A 687 20.04 -0.51 20.61
CA ALA A 687 20.75 -1.79 20.51
C ALA A 687 20.04 -2.88 21.34
N PHE A 688 19.69 -2.59 22.60
CA PHE A 688 19.00 -3.54 23.47
C PHE A 688 17.58 -3.87 22.97
N THR A 689 16.88 -2.89 22.37
CA THR A 689 15.58 -3.12 21.74
C THR A 689 15.69 -4.11 20.58
N ILE A 690 16.60 -3.88 19.63
CA ILE A 690 16.81 -4.79 18.49
C ILE A 690 17.23 -6.20 18.95
N LEU A 691 18.09 -6.30 19.98
CA LEU A 691 18.50 -7.57 20.56
C LEU A 691 17.31 -8.34 21.15
N LEU A 692 16.41 -7.66 21.88
CA LEU A 692 15.17 -8.27 22.39
C LEU A 692 14.18 -8.61 21.26
N CYS A 693 14.09 -7.83 20.19
CA CYS A 693 13.29 -8.20 19.00
C CYS A 693 13.77 -9.52 18.39
N VAL A 694 15.09 -9.72 18.26
CA VAL A 694 15.67 -10.99 17.79
C VAL A 694 15.36 -12.15 18.76
N PHE A 695 15.43 -11.92 20.08
CA PHE A 695 15.17 -12.96 21.08
C PHE A 695 13.70 -13.40 21.18
N ILE A 696 12.75 -12.53 20.80
CA ILE A 696 11.31 -12.87 20.72
C ILE A 696 11.01 -13.74 19.47
N ASN A 697 11.75 -13.54 18.38
CA ASN A 697 11.54 -14.24 17.11
C ASN A 697 11.76 -15.76 17.25
N ASN A 698 10.82 -16.56 16.75
CA ASN A 698 10.80 -18.03 16.80
C ASN A 698 11.02 -18.69 18.17
N ASN A 699 10.91 -17.94 19.27
CA ASN A 699 11.03 -18.47 20.62
C ASN A 699 9.84 -19.39 20.94
N GLN A 700 10.07 -20.57 21.53
CA GLN A 700 8.98 -21.49 21.88
C GLN A 700 8.22 -21.04 23.15
N TYR A 701 8.87 -20.31 24.04
CA TYR A 701 8.33 -19.98 25.36
C TYR A 701 7.58 -18.62 25.34
N ASN A 702 6.25 -18.66 25.27
CA ASN A 702 5.43 -17.45 25.19
C ASN A 702 5.58 -16.50 26.40
N TYR A 703 5.89 -17.02 27.60
CA TYR A 703 6.18 -16.16 28.76
C TYR A 703 7.48 -15.34 28.59
N LEU A 704 8.50 -15.88 27.91
CA LEU A 704 9.71 -15.12 27.57
C LEU A 704 9.42 -14.02 26.55
N LYS A 705 8.57 -14.30 25.54
CA LYS A 705 8.13 -13.28 24.56
C LYS A 705 7.46 -12.09 25.26
N ILE A 706 6.49 -12.37 26.13
CA ILE A 706 5.72 -11.35 26.86
C ILE A 706 6.65 -10.56 27.80
N GLY A 707 7.52 -11.24 28.55
CA GLY A 707 8.49 -10.58 29.43
C GLY A 707 9.45 -9.65 28.69
N CYS A 708 10.02 -10.11 27.57
CA CYS A 708 10.90 -9.28 26.74
C CYS A 708 10.17 -8.10 26.10
N PHE A 709 8.93 -8.29 25.66
CA PHE A 709 8.10 -7.21 25.13
C PHE A 709 7.78 -6.13 26.19
N ILE A 710 7.43 -6.52 27.41
CA ILE A 710 7.22 -5.58 28.53
C ILE A 710 8.50 -4.77 28.80
N ILE A 711 9.68 -5.42 28.78
CA ILE A 711 10.98 -4.76 28.95
C ILE A 711 11.25 -3.75 27.82
N ILE A 712 10.98 -4.10 26.55
CA ILE A 712 11.07 -3.17 25.41
C ILE A 712 10.20 -1.93 25.67
N VAL A 713 8.92 -2.11 25.99
CA VAL A 713 7.96 -1.01 26.20
C VAL A 713 8.39 -0.11 27.35
N LEU A 714 8.80 -0.67 28.49
CA LEU A 714 9.21 0.11 29.67
C LEU A 714 10.46 0.95 29.41
N ILE A 715 11.50 0.37 28.80
CA ILE A 715 12.77 1.07 28.55
C ILE A 715 12.58 2.18 27.50
N ASN A 716 11.88 1.88 26.40
CA ASN A 716 11.61 2.87 25.35
C ASN A 716 10.72 4.01 25.88
N SER A 717 9.66 3.69 26.64
CA SER A 717 8.79 4.70 27.25
C SER A 717 9.55 5.58 28.26
N PHE A 718 10.42 4.99 29.10
CA PHE A 718 11.25 5.74 30.03
C PHE A 718 12.16 6.74 29.31
N PHE A 719 12.82 6.34 28.22
CA PHE A 719 13.66 7.25 27.44
C PHE A 719 12.85 8.34 26.74
N ILE A 720 11.72 8.00 26.13
CA ILE A 720 10.81 8.96 25.47
C ILE A 720 10.32 10.01 26.47
N ILE A 721 9.88 9.59 27.67
CA ILE A 721 9.47 10.50 28.74
C ILE A 721 10.66 11.35 29.22
N TYR A 722 11.83 10.75 29.43
CA TYR A 722 13.04 11.47 29.84
C TYR A 722 13.43 12.58 28.86
N ILE A 723 13.48 12.29 27.55
CA ILE A 723 13.88 13.27 26.54
C ILE A 723 12.76 14.28 26.27
N ALA A 724 11.49 13.89 26.30
CA ALA A 724 10.36 14.80 26.21
C ALA A 724 10.35 15.81 27.38
N LEU A 725 10.56 15.35 28.63
CA LEU A 725 10.71 16.24 29.79
C LEU A 725 11.90 17.19 29.65
N ARG A 726 13.02 16.74 29.06
CA ARG A 726 14.18 17.62 28.76
C ARG A 726 13.88 18.65 27.68
N ILE A 727 13.14 18.28 26.64
CA ILE A 727 12.65 19.17 25.57
C ILE A 727 11.65 20.19 26.14
N LEU A 728 10.79 19.79 27.08
CA LEU A 728 9.78 20.66 27.70
C LEU A 728 10.32 21.52 28.84
N LYS A 729 11.45 21.18 29.47
CA LYS A 729 11.99 21.89 30.64
C LYS A 729 12.25 23.37 30.38
N ASP A 730 12.66 23.75 29.18
CA ASP A 730 12.88 25.16 28.81
C ASP A 730 11.57 25.97 28.69
N LYS A 731 10.43 25.28 28.56
CA LYS A 731 9.08 25.86 28.65
C LYS A 731 8.48 25.77 30.06
N TYR A 732 8.99 24.93 30.96
CA TYR A 732 8.41 24.65 32.29
C TYR A 732 8.11 25.95 33.06
N ASN A 733 9.06 26.87 33.13
CA ASN A 733 8.88 28.18 33.80
C ASN A 733 7.84 29.08 33.09
N GLN A 734 7.68 28.97 31.77
CA GLN A 734 6.67 29.73 31.02
C GLN A 734 5.26 29.14 31.18
N VAL A 735 5.14 27.81 31.17
CA VAL A 735 3.89 27.10 31.40
C VAL A 735 3.41 27.28 32.84
N ILE A 736 4.32 27.21 33.82
CA ILE A 736 4.01 27.53 35.22
C ILE A 736 3.56 28.99 35.37
N ASN A 737 4.22 29.96 34.72
CA ASN A 737 3.79 31.36 34.77
C ASN A 737 2.44 31.60 34.06
N LEU A 738 2.10 30.84 33.03
CA LEU A 738 0.77 30.86 32.39
C LEU A 738 -0.30 30.23 33.29
N LEU A 739 -0.01 29.09 33.89
CA LEU A 739 -0.89 28.45 34.87
C LEU A 739 -1.10 29.36 36.10
N PHE A 740 -0.07 30.02 36.61
CA PHE A 740 -0.22 31.03 37.66
C PHE A 740 -1.10 32.22 37.24
N LYS A 741 -1.01 32.70 35.99
CA LYS A 741 -1.96 33.72 35.48
C LYS A 741 -3.39 33.22 35.39
N VAL A 742 -3.61 31.92 35.18
CA VAL A 742 -4.95 31.29 35.25
C VAL A 742 -5.40 31.13 36.71
N PHE A 743 -4.51 30.74 37.63
CA PHE A 743 -4.82 30.62 39.06
C PHE A 743 -5.01 31.97 39.76
N GLU A 744 -4.36 33.04 39.31
CA GLU A 744 -4.69 34.43 39.71
C GLU A 744 -6.10 34.85 39.28
N LYS A 745 -6.69 34.16 38.28
CA LYS A 745 -8.08 34.35 37.83
C LYS A 745 -9.11 33.49 38.59
N TYR A 746 -8.65 32.53 39.42
CA TYR A 746 -9.50 31.61 40.20
C TYR A 746 -9.01 31.52 41.66
N PRO A 747 -9.41 32.46 42.55
CA PRO A 747 -8.82 32.62 43.89
C PRO A 747 -8.94 31.38 44.80
N SER A 748 -9.91 30.48 44.56
CA SER A 748 -10.08 29.23 45.30
C SER A 748 -8.85 28.31 45.28
N ILE A 749 -8.09 28.31 44.18
CA ILE A 749 -6.89 27.47 44.01
C ILE A 749 -5.65 28.16 44.65
N GLN A 750 -5.67 29.49 44.75
CA GLN A 750 -4.54 30.30 45.21
C GLN A 750 -4.12 30.02 46.67
N LYS A 751 -5.03 29.46 47.50
CA LYS A 751 -4.72 29.02 48.88
C LYS A 751 -3.61 27.97 48.97
N TYR A 752 -3.42 27.14 47.93
CA TYR A 752 -2.50 25.99 47.98
C TYR A 752 -1.08 26.28 47.48
N PHE A 753 -0.83 27.41 46.80
CA PHE A 753 0.49 27.74 46.21
C PHE A 753 0.98 29.14 46.60
N LYS A 754 1.64 29.24 47.77
CA LYS A 754 2.09 30.52 48.36
C LYS A 754 3.62 30.67 48.33
N GLN A 755 4.18 31.20 47.24
CA GLN A 755 5.61 31.53 47.17
C GLN A 755 5.96 32.84 47.90
N ARG A 756 7.13 32.87 48.56
CA ARG A 756 7.69 34.09 49.17
C ARG A 756 8.26 35.00 48.08
N LYS A 757 7.66 36.18 47.85
CA LYS A 757 8.26 37.24 47.04
C LYS A 757 9.40 37.92 47.80
N ILE A 758 10.60 37.95 47.23
CA ILE A 758 11.73 38.72 47.75
C ILE A 758 11.45 40.22 47.51
N LYS A 759 11.56 41.06 48.54
CA LYS A 759 11.40 42.52 48.42
C LYS A 759 12.74 43.17 48.02
N ILE A 760 12.85 43.60 46.76
CA ILE A 760 13.93 44.50 46.34
C ILE A 760 13.58 45.93 46.79
N ASN A 761 14.55 46.68 47.32
CA ASN A 761 14.36 48.01 47.88
C ASN A 761 13.83 49.01 46.80
N PRO A 762 12.67 49.68 47.01
CA PRO A 762 12.11 50.60 46.03
C PRO A 762 13.01 51.80 45.74
N ALA A 763 13.79 52.29 46.70
CA ALA A 763 14.71 53.43 46.50
C ALA A 763 15.83 53.10 45.49
N LEU A 764 16.36 51.88 45.54
CA LEU A 764 17.36 51.39 44.58
C LEU A 764 16.74 51.30 43.17
N LYS A 765 15.53 50.75 43.08
CA LYS A 765 14.76 50.65 41.83
C LYS A 765 14.41 52.02 41.24
N GLN A 766 14.23 53.04 42.06
CA GLN A 766 14.00 54.42 41.64
C GLN A 766 15.28 55.11 41.17
N LYS A 767 16.40 54.98 41.90
CA LYS A 767 17.72 55.50 41.47
C LYS A 767 18.16 54.93 40.11
N ILE A 768 18.05 53.62 39.90
CA ILE A 768 18.38 52.99 38.60
C ILE A 768 17.51 53.58 37.47
N ARG A 769 16.25 53.95 37.76
CA ARG A 769 15.31 54.52 36.80
C ARG A 769 15.54 55.99 36.49
N SER A 770 16.11 56.78 37.41
CA SER A 770 16.54 58.15 37.14
C SER A 770 17.82 58.18 36.32
N SER A 771 18.85 57.42 36.72
CA SER A 771 20.13 57.39 35.98
C SER A 771 19.96 56.91 34.53
N LEU A 772 19.10 55.92 34.27
CA LEU A 772 18.76 55.50 32.90
C LEU A 772 17.97 56.55 32.11
N LYS A 773 17.20 57.44 32.76
CA LYS A 773 16.51 58.56 32.11
C LYS A 773 17.46 59.72 31.78
N GLU A 774 18.49 59.94 32.58
CA GLU A 774 19.53 60.94 32.29
C GLU A 774 20.44 60.47 31.16
N PHE A 775 20.86 59.20 31.18
CA PHE A 775 21.66 58.61 30.10
C PHE A 775 20.96 58.67 28.74
N ALA A 776 19.63 58.61 28.72
CA ALA A 776 18.79 58.72 27.52
C ALA A 776 18.56 60.16 27.02
N LYS A 777 19.03 61.20 27.74
CA LYS A 777 18.89 62.61 27.35
C LYS A 777 20.15 63.21 26.69
N LEU A 778 21.26 62.48 26.67
CA LEU A 778 22.56 62.99 26.21
C LEU A 778 22.70 62.90 24.70
N ASN A 779 23.15 63.98 24.06
CA ASN A 779 23.42 64.02 22.63
C ASN A 779 24.76 63.34 22.28
N GLN A 780 24.94 62.96 21.00
CA GLN A 780 26.09 62.16 20.55
C GLN A 780 27.46 62.78 20.88
N ASN A 781 27.57 64.11 20.94
CA ASN A 781 28.81 64.79 21.33
C ASN A 781 29.09 64.64 22.84
N GLN A 782 28.08 64.84 23.70
CA GLN A 782 28.20 64.64 25.15
C GLN A 782 28.50 63.18 25.51
N ILE A 783 27.96 62.22 24.76
CA ILE A 783 28.29 60.79 24.91
C ILE A 783 29.75 60.53 24.49
N LYS A 784 30.26 61.17 23.42
CA LYS A 784 31.68 61.12 23.05
C LYS A 784 32.58 61.77 24.12
N GLU A 785 32.18 62.87 24.71
CA GLU A 785 32.93 63.57 25.77
C GLU A 785 33.00 62.74 27.06
N MET A 786 31.91 62.12 27.51
CA MET A 786 31.99 61.16 28.64
C MET A 786 32.85 59.94 28.29
N LEU A 787 32.74 59.41 27.07
CA LEU A 787 33.57 58.28 26.65
C LEU A 787 35.05 58.66 26.45
N SER A 788 35.38 59.95 26.28
CA SER A 788 36.76 60.44 26.26
C SER A 788 37.29 60.72 27.68
N SER A 789 36.48 61.26 28.60
CA SER A 789 36.90 61.44 30.01
C SER A 789 37.12 60.10 30.74
N ILE A 790 36.28 59.09 30.47
CA ILE A 790 36.47 57.69 30.90
C ILE A 790 37.74 57.04 30.28
N ARG A 791 38.22 57.58 29.14
CA ARG A 791 39.46 57.14 28.49
C ARG A 791 40.68 57.78 29.16
N ASN A 792 40.64 59.09 29.36
CA ASN A 792 41.72 59.88 29.93
C ASN A 792 41.95 59.55 31.42
N THR A 793 40.90 59.21 32.17
CA THR A 793 41.02 58.68 33.55
C THR A 793 41.64 57.28 33.64
N LYS A 794 41.85 56.59 32.51
CA LYS A 794 42.54 55.28 32.47
C LYS A 794 43.93 55.31 31.83
N THR A 795 44.38 56.44 31.30
CA THR A 795 45.76 56.61 30.81
C THR A 795 46.72 57.10 31.90
N ASN A 796 46.21 57.81 32.92
CA ASN A 796 47.04 58.38 34.00
C ASN A 796 46.88 57.62 35.32
N LEU A 797 47.22 56.32 35.32
CA LEU A 797 47.21 55.47 36.51
C LEU A 797 48.54 54.70 36.68
N SER A 798 49.65 55.44 36.58
CA SER A 798 50.92 55.04 37.18
C SER A 798 50.84 55.17 38.71
N PRO A 799 51.33 54.19 39.49
CA PRO A 799 51.17 54.21 40.94
C PRO A 799 52.21 55.09 41.63
N THR A 800 51.88 56.37 41.93
CA THR A 800 52.01 56.98 43.28
C THR A 800 51.74 58.50 43.32
N LYS A 801 51.09 58.92 44.40
CA LYS A 801 51.09 60.26 45.05
C LYS A 801 50.50 61.47 44.29
N GLN A 802 50.05 62.42 45.11
CA GLN A 802 49.62 63.80 44.81
C GLN A 802 48.41 63.98 43.87
N LEU A 803 47.28 64.44 44.43
CA LEU A 803 46.63 65.67 43.95
C LEU A 803 45.65 66.28 44.98
N ASP A 804 46.18 67.03 45.96
CA ASP A 804 45.40 68.02 46.71
C ASP A 804 45.24 69.29 45.85
N SER A 805 44.19 69.37 44.99
CA SER A 805 43.78 70.61 44.30
C SER A 805 42.57 70.44 43.34
N ILE A 806 41.38 70.08 43.86
CA ILE A 806 40.11 70.20 43.09
C ILE A 806 39.01 70.84 43.95
N PRO A 807 38.22 71.82 43.45
CA PRO A 807 37.21 72.54 44.23
C PRO A 807 36.06 71.69 44.82
N ASN A 808 35.46 72.19 45.90
CA ASN A 808 34.55 71.46 46.79
C ASN A 808 33.16 71.04 46.22
N SER A 809 32.80 71.41 44.98
CA SER A 809 31.42 71.27 44.47
C SER A 809 30.95 69.84 44.16
N HIS A 810 31.81 68.81 44.28
CA HIS A 810 31.48 67.41 43.94
C HIS A 810 31.72 66.38 45.08
N ARG A 811 31.99 66.80 46.33
CA ARG A 811 32.29 65.87 47.44
C ARG A 811 31.17 64.92 47.88
N GLN A 812 29.91 65.13 47.49
CA GLN A 812 28.76 64.34 47.98
C GLN A 812 28.48 63.02 47.22
N MET A 813 29.24 62.66 46.19
CA MET A 813 28.97 61.44 45.39
C MET A 813 29.97 60.28 45.61
N LEU A 814 30.96 60.46 46.49
CA LEU A 814 32.10 59.54 46.68
C LEU A 814 32.23 58.95 48.09
N SER A 815 31.28 59.24 48.99
CA SER A 815 31.38 58.92 50.43
C SER A 815 30.57 57.69 50.87
N ILE A 816 30.68 56.56 50.16
CA ILE A 816 30.21 55.23 50.65
C ILE A 816 31.15 54.10 50.19
N GLU A 817 32.37 54.04 50.76
CA GLU A 817 33.20 52.83 50.79
C GLU A 817 34.00 52.74 52.12
N THR A 818 33.30 52.55 53.25
CA THR A 818 33.84 51.88 54.46
C THR A 818 32.67 51.47 55.37
N ASP A 819 32.29 50.19 55.34
CA ASP A 819 31.60 49.50 56.45
C ASP A 819 31.66 47.98 56.22
N SER A 820 32.88 47.47 56.05
CA SER A 820 33.19 46.06 55.79
C SER A 820 33.71 45.33 57.04
N SER A 821 33.17 45.68 58.20
CA SER A 821 33.40 45.01 59.49
C SER A 821 32.08 44.63 60.14
N ASN A 822 31.96 43.38 60.59
CA ASN A 822 30.79 42.78 61.25
C ASN A 822 29.50 42.65 60.42
N PHE A 823 29.45 41.64 59.53
CA PHE A 823 28.31 40.70 59.57
C PHE A 823 28.72 39.28 59.18
N ASN A 824 28.25 38.29 59.93
CA ASN A 824 28.92 36.98 60.01
C ASN A 824 28.55 35.96 58.93
N THR A 825 29.59 35.19 58.59
CA THR A 825 29.60 33.92 57.84
C THR A 825 28.68 32.86 58.47
N GLN A 826 27.36 32.90 58.21
CA GLN A 826 26.46 31.83 58.69
C GLN A 826 25.25 31.48 57.79
N MET A 827 24.99 32.20 56.70
CA MET A 827 23.77 32.04 55.88
C MET A 827 23.97 31.40 54.48
N ILE A 828 25.18 30.93 54.14
CA ILE A 828 25.47 30.33 52.82
C ILE A 828 25.77 28.81 52.88
N ASN A 829 26.32 28.29 53.98
CA ASN A 829 26.66 26.85 54.07
C ASN A 829 25.50 25.94 54.51
N SER A 830 24.39 26.49 55.05
CA SER A 830 23.34 25.70 55.73
C SER A 830 22.29 25.06 54.80
N GLN A 831 22.35 25.33 53.49
CA GLN A 831 21.43 24.78 52.47
C GLN A 831 22.12 23.91 51.41
N THR A 832 23.39 24.16 51.09
CA THR A 832 24.13 23.46 50.04
C THR A 832 24.42 22.00 50.40
N GLU A 833 24.82 21.72 51.63
CA GLU A 833 25.14 20.35 52.09
C GLU A 833 23.89 19.47 52.23
N ARG A 834 22.74 20.06 52.61
CA ARG A 834 21.47 19.33 52.76
C ARG A 834 20.85 18.86 51.45
N LEU A 835 21.33 19.31 50.29
CA LEU A 835 20.88 18.85 48.97
C LEU A 835 21.76 17.78 48.33
N TYR A 836 22.96 17.51 48.87
CA TYR A 836 23.84 16.42 48.39
C TYR A 836 23.71 15.12 49.20
N ALA A 837 23.04 15.15 50.35
CA ALA A 837 22.85 13.99 51.23
C ALA A 837 21.71 13.03 50.81
N SER A 838 20.88 13.39 49.83
CA SER A 838 19.62 12.66 49.52
C SER A 838 19.72 11.53 48.49
N PHE A 839 20.86 11.37 47.80
CA PHE A 839 21.06 10.34 46.77
C PHE A 839 22.42 9.64 46.85
N LYS A 840 22.59 8.78 47.86
CA LYS A 840 23.41 7.56 47.77
C LYS A 840 22.50 6.34 47.97
N PRO A 841 22.75 5.20 47.31
CA PRO A 841 21.93 4.00 47.49
C PRO A 841 22.11 3.42 48.89
N LYS A 842 21.02 2.93 49.50
CA LYS A 842 21.09 2.06 50.68
C LYS A 842 21.53 0.66 50.24
N SER A 843 22.73 0.24 50.63
CA SER A 843 23.02 -1.17 50.82
C SER A 843 22.24 -1.70 52.03
N MET A 844 21.86 -2.97 52.02
CA MET A 844 21.52 -3.66 53.27
C MET A 844 22.78 -3.77 54.14
N LEU A 845 22.64 -3.60 55.45
CA LEU A 845 22.94 -4.64 56.44
C LEU A 845 22.47 -4.21 57.83
N SER A 846 22.37 -5.17 58.74
CA SER A 846 21.78 -5.04 60.08
C SER A 846 22.75 -4.47 61.12
N VAL A 847 22.19 -4.15 62.29
CA VAL A 847 22.88 -3.70 63.50
C VAL A 847 23.85 -4.76 64.02
N GLU A 848 25.09 -4.39 64.33
CA GLU A 848 25.68 -4.67 65.65
C GLU A 848 26.84 -3.72 66.01
N GLN A 849 27.26 -3.76 67.27
CA GLN A 849 28.21 -2.82 67.89
C GLN A 849 29.61 -3.44 68.00
N LYS A 850 30.70 -2.63 67.92
CA LYS A 850 31.65 -2.42 69.04
C LYS A 850 32.93 -1.61 68.69
N HIS A 851 33.39 -0.87 69.71
CA HIS A 851 34.78 -0.54 70.10
C HIS A 851 35.80 0.17 69.16
N LEU A 852 36.43 1.23 69.73
CA LEU A 852 37.89 1.54 69.80
C LEU A 852 38.74 1.61 68.50
N THR A 853 39.76 2.47 68.29
CA THR A 853 40.33 3.66 68.98
C THR A 853 41.35 4.33 68.04
N ASN A 854 41.59 5.65 68.17
CA ASN A 854 42.84 6.35 67.78
C ASN A 854 43.23 6.33 66.26
N SER A 855 44.13 7.16 65.72
CA SER A 855 44.77 8.42 66.18
C SER A 855 45.30 9.25 64.98
N GLN A 856 45.29 10.58 65.12
CA GLN A 856 46.25 11.59 64.59
C GLN A 856 46.69 11.60 63.09
N LYS A 857 46.30 12.69 62.39
CA LYS A 857 47.09 13.68 61.58
C LYS A 857 48.52 13.32 61.05
N PRO A 858 49.08 14.07 60.06
CA PRO A 858 48.53 14.59 58.78
C PRO A 858 49.55 14.57 57.60
N ILE A 859 49.15 14.63 56.32
CA ILE A 859 50.11 14.83 55.20
C ILE A 859 49.62 15.86 54.16
N ASN A 860 50.54 16.76 53.75
CA ASN A 860 50.41 17.72 52.64
C ASN A 860 50.85 17.08 51.31
N VAL A 861 50.26 17.47 50.18
CA VAL A 861 50.82 17.22 48.84
C VAL A 861 50.85 18.49 48.01
N LYS A 862 52.05 18.98 47.69
CA LYS A 862 52.30 19.88 46.55
C LYS A 862 52.49 19.00 45.31
N PHE A 863 51.90 19.37 44.16
CA PHE A 863 52.34 18.84 42.87
C PHE A 863 53.44 19.72 42.28
N LYS A 864 54.50 19.09 41.77
CA LYS A 864 55.59 19.72 41.01
C LYS A 864 55.83 18.88 39.75
N ILE A 865 56.08 19.56 38.63
CA ILE A 865 56.32 18.93 37.32
C ILE A 865 57.72 18.30 37.29
N SER A 866 57.86 17.15 36.64
CA SER A 866 59.14 16.65 36.12
C SER A 866 58.93 15.80 34.86
N TYR A 867 59.85 15.95 33.90
CA TYR A 867 60.06 15.03 32.77
C TYR A 867 61.07 13.95 33.20
N LEU A 868 61.16 12.85 32.45
CA LEU A 868 62.45 12.31 31.96
C LEU A 868 62.26 11.29 30.83
N GLN A 869 63.36 10.96 30.16
CA GLN A 869 63.45 10.06 28.99
C GLN A 869 64.13 8.74 29.38
N ALA A 870 64.06 7.70 28.52
CA ALA A 870 65.23 7.15 27.80
C ALA A 870 64.98 5.73 27.21
N HIS A 871 65.79 5.39 26.20
CA HIS A 871 66.08 4.04 25.66
C HIS A 871 64.95 3.22 24.99
N SER A 872 65.22 2.33 24.01
CA SER A 872 66.10 2.37 22.81
C SER A 872 65.90 1.05 22.03
N GLY A 873 65.94 1.06 20.69
CA GLY A 873 65.89 -0.16 19.88
C GLY A 873 65.69 0.10 18.39
N ASP A 874 66.60 -0.44 17.58
CA ASP A 874 66.86 -0.18 16.16
C ASP A 874 65.77 -0.70 15.20
N ILE A 875 65.60 -0.06 14.02
CA ILE A 875 65.83 -0.65 12.67
C ILE A 875 66.22 0.51 11.70
N GLN A 876 67.08 0.22 10.71
CA GLN A 876 67.41 1.03 9.52
C GLN A 876 66.24 1.04 8.49
N GLU A 877 66.18 1.76 7.36
CA GLU A 877 66.98 2.80 6.65
C GLU A 877 65.94 3.58 5.77
N ASP A 878 66.14 4.74 5.13
CA ASP A 878 67.26 5.68 4.90
C ASP A 878 66.64 7.13 4.95
N SER A 879 67.05 8.26 4.36
CA SER A 879 68.07 8.66 3.37
C SER A 879 68.45 10.14 3.49
N GLN A 880 69.57 10.53 2.87
CA GLN A 880 70.12 11.90 2.89
C GLN A 880 69.73 12.70 1.63
N ASN A 881 69.44 14.00 1.75
CA ASN A 881 70.46 15.08 1.60
C ASN A 881 69.87 16.50 1.37
N LYS A 882 70.74 17.52 1.58
CA LYS A 882 70.63 18.95 1.18
C LYS A 882 69.62 19.86 1.89
N GLU A 883 70.04 20.35 3.05
CA GLU A 883 70.01 21.81 3.29
C GLU A 883 71.09 22.49 2.42
N ASN A 884 70.79 23.65 1.83
CA ASN A 884 71.71 24.79 1.54
C ASN A 884 71.12 25.79 0.52
N SER A 885 70.25 26.70 0.97
CA SER A 885 69.85 27.90 0.20
C SER A 885 69.18 29.02 1.03
N ILE A 886 69.36 29.04 2.35
CA ILE A 886 68.76 30.06 3.23
C ILE A 886 69.81 31.11 3.60
N GLY A 887 69.69 32.29 2.99
CA GLY A 887 70.52 33.46 3.26
C GLY A 887 70.05 34.68 2.46
N ASN A 888 70.24 34.64 1.15
CA ASN A 888 70.12 35.82 0.27
C ASN A 888 68.71 36.01 -0.34
N GLN A 889 67.64 35.75 0.41
CA GLN A 889 66.25 36.01 -0.02
C GLN A 889 65.40 36.78 1.01
N ILE A 890 65.98 37.19 2.15
CA ILE A 890 65.21 37.76 3.26
C ILE A 890 65.11 39.30 3.18
N GLU A 891 66.08 40.00 2.59
CA GLU A 891 66.12 41.47 2.60
C GLU A 891 65.28 42.15 1.50
N ASP A 892 65.33 41.67 0.25
CA ASP A 892 64.54 42.28 -0.84
C ASP A 892 63.03 42.12 -0.65
N ASN A 893 62.60 40.98 -0.09
CA ASN A 893 61.20 40.73 0.26
C ASN A 893 60.65 41.72 1.30
N GLN A 894 61.50 42.40 2.10
CA GLN A 894 61.03 43.40 3.05
C GLN A 894 60.72 44.75 2.40
N LYS A 895 61.33 45.09 1.25
CA LYS A 895 61.12 46.41 0.60
C LYS A 895 59.84 46.49 -0.23
N GLN A 896 59.42 45.40 -0.90
CA GLN A 896 58.12 45.38 -1.60
C GLN A 896 56.92 45.38 -0.63
N ASN A 897 57.02 44.64 0.49
CA ASN A 897 55.94 44.52 1.48
C ASN A 897 55.52 45.85 2.16
N VAL A 898 56.36 46.88 2.15
CA VAL A 898 56.03 48.20 2.73
C VAL A 898 55.10 49.01 1.82
N THR A 899 55.25 48.89 0.50
CA THR A 899 54.54 49.74 -0.47
C THR A 899 53.09 49.30 -0.66
N GLU A 900 52.81 48.00 -0.75
CA GLU A 900 51.43 47.48 -0.84
C GLU A 900 50.62 47.76 0.44
N ASN A 901 51.27 47.76 1.61
CA ASN A 901 50.65 48.00 2.91
C ASN A 901 50.12 49.44 3.11
N SER A 902 50.50 50.39 2.25
CA SER A 902 49.94 51.74 2.26
C SER A 902 48.60 51.79 1.52
N GLN A 903 48.56 51.29 0.28
CA GLN A 903 47.33 51.23 -0.53
C GLN A 903 46.26 50.32 0.09
N PHE A 904 46.65 49.18 0.70
CA PHE A 904 45.71 48.31 1.41
C PHE A 904 44.99 49.02 2.56
N LYS A 905 45.63 49.98 3.24
CA LYS A 905 45.02 50.71 4.38
C LYS A 905 43.90 51.65 3.95
N GLU A 906 44.04 52.37 2.85
CA GLU A 906 43.00 53.29 2.37
C GLU A 906 41.75 52.54 1.88
N VAL A 907 41.94 51.42 1.18
CA VAL A 907 40.83 50.54 0.76
C VAL A 907 40.12 49.96 1.97
N TYR A 908 40.85 49.48 2.98
CA TYR A 908 40.26 49.03 4.24
C TYR A 908 39.50 50.15 4.96
N GLN A 909 40.03 51.37 5.03
CA GLN A 909 39.37 52.48 5.73
C GLN A 909 38.05 52.92 5.06
N LYS A 910 37.99 52.96 3.72
CA LYS A 910 36.73 53.26 3.01
C LYS A 910 35.65 52.19 3.29
N GLY A 911 35.98 50.90 3.17
CA GLY A 911 35.04 49.81 3.49
C GLY A 911 34.62 49.77 4.97
N TYR A 912 35.51 50.18 5.89
CA TYR A 912 35.18 50.27 7.33
C TYR A 912 34.18 51.40 7.62
N SER A 913 34.24 52.51 6.88
CA SER A 913 33.33 53.66 7.02
C SER A 913 31.89 53.30 6.64
N GLU A 914 31.69 52.68 5.48
CA GLU A 914 30.37 52.22 5.03
C GLU A 914 29.80 51.14 5.96
N THR A 915 30.65 50.24 6.47
CA THR A 915 30.25 49.23 7.45
C THR A 915 29.76 49.88 8.75
N ILE A 916 30.45 50.92 9.26
CA ILE A 916 30.05 51.66 10.46
C ILE A 916 28.74 52.45 10.24
N GLN A 917 28.53 53.05 9.06
CA GLN A 917 27.25 53.70 8.75
C GLN A 917 26.09 52.69 8.76
N ASN A 918 26.28 51.52 8.14
CA ASN A 918 25.32 50.41 8.18
C ASN A 918 25.05 49.88 9.61
N GLU A 919 26.07 49.84 10.48
CA GLU A 919 25.91 49.45 11.88
C GLU A 919 25.20 50.52 12.72
N ILE A 920 25.44 51.81 12.47
CA ILE A 920 24.73 52.92 13.12
C ILE A 920 23.24 52.93 12.70
N GLU A 921 22.95 52.62 11.44
CA GLU A 921 21.57 52.52 10.94
C GLU A 921 20.84 51.28 11.47
N LEU A 922 21.54 50.15 11.62
CA LEU A 922 21.06 48.98 12.38
C LEU A 922 20.68 49.35 13.82
N ILE A 923 21.52 50.13 14.51
CA ILE A 923 21.26 50.56 15.89
C ILE A 923 20.05 51.50 15.96
N LYS A 924 19.98 52.55 15.11
CA LYS A 924 18.82 53.45 15.03
C LYS A 924 17.50 52.67 14.82
N ASN A 925 17.48 51.75 13.85
CA ASN A 925 16.28 50.96 13.56
C ASN A 925 15.92 49.95 14.66
N SER A 926 16.86 49.57 15.53
CA SER A 926 16.58 48.69 16.68
C SER A 926 16.01 49.42 17.91
N GLN A 927 16.24 50.74 18.05
CA GLN A 927 15.83 51.50 19.24
C GLN A 927 14.53 52.30 19.08
N ILE A 928 14.13 52.65 17.85
CA ILE A 928 13.05 53.63 17.62
C ILE A 928 11.63 53.01 17.67
N LYS A 929 11.44 51.68 17.54
CA LYS A 929 10.10 51.07 17.36
C LYS A 929 9.81 49.81 18.19
N ASP A 930 10.33 49.71 19.41
CA ASP A 930 10.09 48.54 20.27
C ASP A 930 9.63 48.90 21.71
N GLY A 931 8.42 49.48 21.81
CA GLY A 931 7.77 49.83 23.09
C GLY A 931 7.50 48.63 24.02
N SER A 932 7.73 47.40 23.55
CA SER A 932 7.54 46.16 24.31
C SER A 932 8.67 45.85 25.31
N GLN A 933 9.85 46.44 25.13
CA GLN A 933 11.05 46.10 25.93
C GLN A 933 10.93 46.45 27.43
N SER A 934 9.94 47.29 27.79
CA SER A 934 9.64 47.64 29.19
C SER A 934 9.21 46.45 30.06
N GLU A 935 8.83 45.30 29.47
CA GLU A 935 8.51 44.06 30.19
C GLU A 935 9.74 43.15 30.37
N GLN A 936 10.60 43.01 29.36
CA GLN A 936 11.76 42.11 29.45
C GLN A 936 12.86 42.65 30.39
N ILE A 937 13.01 43.98 30.47
CA ILE A 937 13.93 44.62 31.44
C ILE A 937 13.46 44.39 32.89
N LYS A 938 12.14 44.24 33.16
CA LYS A 938 11.66 43.88 34.51
C LYS A 938 12.12 42.48 34.96
N ILE A 939 12.40 41.57 34.03
CA ILE A 939 12.82 40.19 34.35
C ILE A 939 14.29 40.18 34.79
N TYR A 940 15.16 40.92 34.09
CA TYR A 940 16.56 41.13 34.49
C TYR A 940 16.76 42.10 35.68
N GLN A 941 15.68 42.60 36.28
CA GLN A 941 15.69 43.37 37.54
C GLN A 941 15.07 42.60 38.73
N ASN A 942 14.71 41.33 38.53
CA ASN A 942 14.11 40.44 39.53
C ASN A 942 14.84 39.07 39.61
N ILE A 943 16.04 38.98 39.04
CA ILE A 943 17.07 37.96 39.27
C ILE A 943 18.25 38.69 39.92
#